data_AF-A0A1C7D666-F1
#
_entry.id   AF-A0A1C7D666-F1
#
_cell.length_a   1.000
_cell.length_b   1.000
_cell.length_c   1.000
_cell.angle_alpha   90.00
_cell.angle_beta   90.00
_cell.angle_gamma   90.00
#
_symmetry.space_group_name_H-M   'P 1'
#
loop_
_entity.id
_entity.type
_entity.pdbx_description
1 polymer ?
#
loop_
_entity_poly.entity_id
_entity_poly.type
_entity_poly.pdbx_seq_one_letter_code
_entity_poly.pdbx_strand_id
1 'polypeptide(L)'
;MRMMKNTVPGRSYTKSRIAAATLAALGTGALALGAAPAPTFAATAHAQPQEAMLTAEQVARDVGIARSAYARIHPGYTRYTSAADMDAAWDSIIDRARADGGMSLGDFYLALNRTLALIRCDHTKAELPKALAAQRAERPPYLPLRWTWLDGRALVANAAPGTGLQRGDEILSVDGRPIAAMVAEITPYLPIDGYTEWSRRGAISQSREYQGGGLDHFGSLLWDYEPQARLEVRGTGGRVREISVQRTDYDGWLALAAPEEGAANFPDAIRFEELDARTAYLAVDSFVNYRNPADPEAILDPVFEALAQGGQDTLILDLRKNGGGSNDATYGLMSYLLAESYTPMKDVRVATIELDDLRPYLTSWEPQALEPDPRAFTANDDGTLSLLPGLVEGTREIEPQELAFGGRLIVLIGDANSSASTNLIAGLKANDRATFIGSPTGGSAQGVTAGILFMVKLPESGIAARLPVLFQYNNVPAFETGLGVAPDIAAPMTAQAFLSGGDPALEAALQLAAIPFTAGTAPAEAAPQGEIAPLSLAQFEPAMGAGWTGELTYTDYGSGKLVSIPTRMELSARGKRTVRYAIAYPGESSANSSDSWKIGKDGQSFAGMPLTSRSAPGVQPLQFVTQAMGEDAGRPALIRMTYRLGASEIVIEKQVRFQPEEPWLLRSRYSYSR
;
A
#
# COMPACT_ATOMS: atom_id res chain seq x y z
N MET A 1 -1.85 -54.24 48.58
CA MET A 1 -0.49 -53.66 48.45
C MET A 1 -0.64 -52.21 47.98
N ARG A 2 -0.64 -51.26 48.92
CA ARG A 2 0.33 -50.12 49.07
C ARG A 2 0.39 -49.18 47.83
N MET A 3 -0.35 -48.07 47.77
CA MET A 3 -0.09 -46.71 48.33
C MET A 3 1.15 -45.96 47.79
N MET A 4 0.92 -44.78 47.18
CA MET A 4 1.58 -43.45 47.32
C MET A 4 1.23 -42.60 46.07
N LYS A 5 0.43 -41.51 46.08
CA LYS A 5 0.66 -40.11 46.57
C LYS A 5 2.11 -39.61 46.47
N ASN A 6 2.40 -38.66 45.58
CA ASN A 6 2.57 -37.22 45.86
C ASN A 6 3.41 -36.43 44.81
N THR A 7 2.88 -35.24 44.47
CA THR A 7 3.53 -33.92 44.19
C THR A 7 4.51 -33.65 43.03
N VAL A 8 4.20 -32.49 42.40
CA VAL A 8 4.97 -31.55 41.54
C VAL A 8 6.41 -31.28 41.99
N PRO A 9 7.30 -30.89 41.05
CA PRO A 9 8.07 -29.66 41.24
C PRO A 9 8.10 -28.74 40.00
N GLY A 10 7.97 -27.44 40.24
CA GLY A 10 8.38 -26.37 39.34
C GLY A 10 9.73 -25.75 39.72
N ARG A 11 10.09 -24.67 39.00
CA ARG A 11 11.32 -23.83 39.02
C ARG A 11 12.43 -24.35 38.08
N SER A 12 13.19 -23.53 37.36
CA SER A 12 13.44 -22.09 37.47
C SER A 12 14.10 -21.59 36.18
N TYR A 13 13.75 -20.37 35.74
CA TYR A 13 14.52 -19.58 34.79
C TYR A 13 15.82 -19.09 35.42
N THR A 14 16.96 -19.41 34.82
CA THR A 14 18.26 -18.84 35.17
C THR A 14 18.48 -17.56 34.35
N LYS A 15 18.50 -16.42 35.04
CA LYS A 15 19.05 -15.14 34.55
C LYS A 15 20.57 -15.19 34.66
N SER A 16 21.28 -14.71 33.63
CA SER A 16 22.69 -14.34 33.73
C SER A 16 22.83 -12.83 33.52
N ARG A 17 23.31 -12.14 34.57
CA ARG A 17 23.88 -10.79 34.54
C ARG A 17 25.41 -10.93 34.57
N ILE A 18 26.12 -10.11 33.80
CA ILE A 18 27.51 -9.73 34.09
C ILE A 18 27.58 -8.21 34.25
N ALA A 19 28.42 -7.82 35.20
CA ALA A 19 28.43 -6.60 35.98
C ALA A 19 29.22 -5.42 35.36
N ALA A 20 28.95 -4.25 35.95
CA ALA A 20 29.52 -2.94 35.68
C ALA A 20 30.94 -2.74 36.23
N ALA A 21 31.64 -1.74 35.67
CA ALA A 21 32.92 -1.20 36.11
C ALA A 21 32.74 0.08 36.97
N THR A 22 33.77 0.38 37.77
CA THR A 22 33.75 1.35 38.89
C THR A 22 34.61 2.59 38.63
N LEU A 23 34.04 3.76 38.98
CA LEU A 23 34.59 5.09 39.38
C LEU A 23 35.61 5.86 38.52
N ALA A 24 35.29 7.14 38.25
CA ALA A 24 35.97 8.30 38.88
C ALA A 24 35.13 9.59 38.74
N ALA A 25 35.01 10.34 39.83
CA ALA A 25 34.45 11.68 39.93
C ALA A 25 35.58 12.70 40.12
N LEU A 26 35.42 13.91 39.59
CA LEU A 26 36.05 15.21 39.92
C LEU A 26 35.38 16.21 38.95
N GLY A 27 34.91 17.41 39.26
CA GLY A 27 35.08 18.31 40.39
C GLY A 27 34.85 19.72 39.81
N THR A 28 34.00 20.51 40.46
CA THR A 28 33.69 21.91 40.12
C THR A 28 34.91 22.82 40.27
N GLY A 29 35.11 23.74 39.33
CA GLY A 29 36.07 24.84 39.46
C GLY A 29 35.80 25.97 38.47
N ALA A 30 35.27 27.09 38.97
CA ALA A 30 35.20 28.35 38.24
C ALA A 30 36.57 29.05 38.26
N LEU A 31 36.98 29.63 37.12
CA LEU A 31 37.97 30.70 37.05
C LEU A 31 37.72 31.53 35.80
N ALA A 32 37.60 32.84 36.01
CA ALA A 32 37.40 33.86 35.00
C ALA A 32 38.74 34.39 34.44
N LEU A 33 38.60 35.13 33.33
CA LEU A 33 39.49 36.09 32.67
C LEU A 33 40.39 35.60 31.53
N GLY A 34 40.14 36.20 30.37
CA GLY A 34 41.05 36.25 29.23
C GLY A 34 40.33 36.44 27.89
N ALA A 35 39.74 37.62 27.65
CA ALA A 35 39.23 37.99 26.33
C ALA A 35 40.40 38.15 25.34
N ALA A 36 40.49 37.24 24.37
CA ALA A 36 41.31 37.39 23.17
C ALA A 36 40.37 37.64 21.98
N PRO A 37 40.75 38.49 21.00
CA PRO A 37 39.86 38.85 19.90
C PRO A 37 39.63 37.63 19.02
N ALA A 38 38.35 37.33 18.77
CA ALA A 38 37.97 36.30 17.81
C ALA A 38 38.56 36.64 16.43
N PRO A 39 39.17 35.68 15.71
CA PRO A 39 39.43 35.89 14.30
C PRO A 39 38.08 36.06 13.61
N THR A 40 37.90 37.18 12.92
CA THR A 40 36.82 37.36 11.95
C THR A 40 36.99 36.29 10.88
N PHE A 41 36.30 35.16 11.04
CA PHE A 41 36.00 34.30 9.92
C PHE A 41 35.11 35.11 9.00
N ALA A 42 35.66 35.55 7.87
CA ALA A 42 34.84 35.94 6.74
C ALA A 42 33.89 34.77 6.48
N ALA A 43 32.58 35.01 6.66
CA ALA A 43 31.56 34.05 6.30
C ALA A 43 31.72 33.77 4.81
N THR A 44 32.39 32.67 4.47
CA THR A 44 32.22 32.03 3.17
C THR A 44 30.74 31.75 3.07
N ALA A 45 30.06 32.37 2.11
CA ALA A 45 28.69 32.01 1.77
C ALA A 45 28.68 30.50 1.51
N HIS A 46 28.21 29.72 2.48
CA HIS A 46 27.98 28.31 2.28
C HIS A 46 26.82 28.23 1.29
N ALA A 47 27.11 27.77 0.07
CA ALA A 47 26.07 27.43 -0.89
C ALA A 47 25.04 26.53 -0.21
N GLN A 48 23.76 26.72 -0.52
CA GLN A 48 22.70 25.93 0.10
C GLN A 48 23.00 24.42 -0.12
N PRO A 49 22.67 23.51 0.81
CA PRO A 49 22.94 22.09 0.62
C PRO A 49 22.38 21.49 -0.67
N GLN A 50 21.25 22.02 -1.17
CA GLN A 50 20.74 21.69 -2.49
C GLN A 50 21.69 22.12 -3.61
N GLU A 51 22.40 23.24 -3.46
CA GLU A 51 23.39 23.78 -4.40
C GLU A 51 24.80 23.18 -4.21
N ALA A 52 25.01 22.32 -3.21
CA ALA A 52 26.27 21.60 -3.04
C ALA A 52 26.49 20.68 -4.25
N MET A 53 27.52 20.96 -5.04
CA MET A 53 27.78 20.29 -6.32
C MET A 53 28.73 19.10 -6.17
N LEU A 54 28.29 17.95 -6.62
CA LEU A 54 29.12 16.77 -6.89
C LEU A 54 29.69 16.87 -8.30
N THR A 55 30.96 16.50 -8.49
CA THR A 55 31.51 16.39 -9.85
C THR A 55 30.91 15.19 -10.58
N ALA A 56 30.99 15.18 -11.92
CA ALA A 56 30.52 14.04 -12.71
C ALA A 56 31.23 12.73 -12.33
N GLU A 57 32.52 12.78 -11.96
CA GLU A 57 33.28 11.62 -11.49
C GLU A 57 32.79 11.13 -10.13
N GLN A 58 32.43 12.05 -9.23
CA GLN A 58 31.86 11.70 -7.92
C GLN A 58 30.50 11.02 -8.08
N VAL A 59 29.63 11.58 -8.93
CA VAL A 59 28.35 10.96 -9.28
C VAL A 59 28.57 9.57 -9.88
N ALA A 60 29.50 9.42 -10.82
CA ALA A 60 29.78 8.12 -11.44
C ALA A 60 30.28 7.07 -10.43
N ARG A 61 31.10 7.46 -9.44
CA ARG A 61 31.58 6.55 -8.38
C ARG A 61 30.42 6.07 -7.50
N ASP A 62 29.59 6.99 -7.01
CA ASP A 62 28.45 6.65 -6.17
C ASP A 62 27.41 5.81 -6.93
N VAL A 63 27.12 6.14 -8.20
CA VAL A 63 26.24 5.33 -9.07
C VAL A 63 26.81 3.93 -9.27
N GLY A 64 28.12 3.79 -9.49
CA GLY A 64 28.76 2.48 -9.65
C GLY A 64 28.57 1.57 -8.42
N ILE A 65 28.76 2.13 -7.22
CA ILE A 65 28.55 1.41 -5.95
C ILE A 65 27.07 1.02 -5.80
N ALA A 66 26.15 1.98 -5.99
CA ALA A 66 24.72 1.72 -5.86
C ALA A 66 24.25 0.65 -6.85
N ARG A 67 24.57 0.81 -8.14
CA ARG A 67 24.21 -0.14 -9.21
C ARG A 67 24.70 -1.55 -8.88
N SER A 68 25.97 -1.69 -8.48
CA SER A 68 26.54 -3.00 -8.11
C SER A 68 25.83 -3.61 -6.90
N ALA A 69 25.56 -2.81 -5.86
CA ALA A 69 24.87 -3.27 -4.66
C ALA A 69 23.44 -3.76 -4.96
N TYR A 70 22.63 -2.97 -5.65
CA TYR A 70 21.27 -3.36 -5.98
C TYR A 70 21.22 -4.53 -6.96
N ALA A 71 22.07 -4.55 -7.99
CA ALA A 71 22.07 -5.63 -8.97
C ALA A 71 22.48 -6.99 -8.40
N ARG A 72 23.39 -7.01 -7.42
CA ARG A 72 23.90 -8.26 -6.83
C ARG A 72 23.09 -8.74 -5.63
N ILE A 73 22.63 -7.82 -4.78
CA ILE A 73 22.11 -8.16 -3.45
C ILE A 73 20.58 -8.11 -3.40
N HIS A 74 19.94 -7.19 -4.12
CA HIS A 74 18.48 -7.00 -4.02
C HIS A 74 17.74 -8.15 -4.72
N PRO A 75 17.00 -9.02 -4.01
CA PRO A 75 16.39 -10.22 -4.61
C PRO A 75 15.24 -9.92 -5.57
N GLY A 76 14.74 -8.68 -5.57
CA GLY A 76 13.74 -8.19 -6.52
C GLY A 76 14.27 -7.30 -7.65
N TYR A 77 15.59 -7.15 -7.85
CA TYR A 77 16.18 -6.10 -8.71
C TYR A 77 15.56 -6.03 -10.12
N THR A 78 15.35 -7.19 -10.76
CA THR A 78 14.77 -7.32 -12.12
C THR A 78 13.42 -8.04 -12.12
N ARG A 79 12.72 -8.10 -10.98
CA ARG A 79 11.43 -8.81 -10.88
C ARG A 79 10.33 -8.13 -11.70
N TYR A 80 10.38 -6.80 -11.82
CA TYR A 80 9.35 -6.00 -12.50
C TYR A 80 9.87 -5.03 -13.55
N THR A 81 11.19 -4.78 -13.57
CA THR A 81 11.84 -3.90 -14.54
C THR A 81 12.99 -4.66 -15.19
N SER A 82 13.13 -4.53 -16.51
CA SER A 82 14.17 -5.26 -17.23
C SER A 82 15.58 -4.79 -16.84
N ALA A 83 16.57 -5.67 -16.96
CA ALA A 83 17.96 -5.30 -16.71
C ALA A 83 18.41 -4.12 -17.59
N ALA A 84 17.96 -4.09 -18.85
CA ALA A 84 18.27 -3.01 -19.78
C ALA A 84 17.69 -1.66 -19.35
N ASP A 85 16.45 -1.64 -18.84
CA ASP A 85 15.82 -0.42 -18.34
C ASP A 85 16.49 0.07 -17.04
N MET A 86 16.87 -0.85 -16.16
CA MET A 86 17.64 -0.51 -14.96
C MET A 86 19.02 0.08 -15.32
N ASP A 87 19.73 -0.55 -16.26
CA ASP A 87 21.02 -0.07 -16.74
C ASP A 87 20.91 1.32 -17.37
N ALA A 88 19.93 1.53 -18.24
CA ALA A 88 19.64 2.83 -18.83
C ALA A 88 19.31 3.89 -17.77
N ALA A 89 18.57 3.53 -16.73
CA ALA A 89 18.26 4.44 -15.63
C ALA A 89 19.51 4.86 -14.84
N TRP A 90 20.42 3.93 -14.54
CA TRP A 90 21.69 4.27 -13.89
C TRP A 90 22.59 5.13 -14.78
N ASP A 91 22.73 4.77 -16.05
CA ASP A 91 23.56 5.49 -17.02
C ASP A 91 23.06 6.93 -17.21
N SER A 92 21.73 7.13 -17.21
CA SER A 92 21.13 8.46 -17.33
C SER A 92 21.55 9.45 -16.24
N ILE A 93 21.81 8.98 -15.01
CA ILE A 93 22.29 9.83 -13.91
C ILE A 93 23.70 10.34 -14.22
N ILE A 94 24.57 9.45 -14.71
CA ILE A 94 25.96 9.75 -15.05
C ILE A 94 26.02 10.70 -16.24
N ASP A 95 25.23 10.43 -17.27
CA ASP A 95 25.21 11.24 -18.49
C ASP A 95 24.68 12.65 -18.21
N ARG A 96 23.63 12.79 -17.39
CA ARG A 96 23.16 14.10 -16.93
C ARG A 96 24.26 14.85 -16.18
N ALA A 97 24.93 14.20 -15.22
CA ALA A 97 26.01 14.84 -14.46
C ALA A 97 27.17 15.30 -15.36
N ARG A 98 27.51 14.54 -16.40
CA ARG A 98 28.54 14.94 -17.38
C ARG A 98 28.10 16.13 -18.22
N ALA A 99 26.86 16.12 -18.70
CA ALA A 99 26.32 17.19 -19.53
C ALA A 99 26.25 18.53 -18.77
N ASP A 100 25.87 18.48 -17.49
CA ASP A 100 25.67 19.66 -16.64
C ASP A 100 26.96 20.10 -15.92
N GLY A 101 28.08 19.37 -16.09
CA GLY A 101 29.36 19.66 -15.42
C GLY A 101 29.38 19.29 -13.92
N GLY A 102 28.42 18.51 -13.47
CA GLY A 102 28.24 18.06 -12.10
C GLY A 102 26.76 17.79 -11.81
N MET A 103 26.44 17.48 -10.56
CA MET A 103 25.06 17.34 -10.10
C MET A 103 24.94 17.87 -8.68
N SER A 104 23.89 18.62 -8.43
CA SER A 104 23.58 19.12 -7.08
C SER A 104 23.20 17.95 -6.15
N LEU A 105 23.44 18.04 -4.85
CA LEU A 105 23.09 16.95 -3.91
C LEU A 105 21.59 16.64 -3.96
N GLY A 106 20.74 17.67 -4.11
CA GLY A 106 19.29 17.51 -4.27
C GLY A 106 18.91 16.79 -5.56
N ASP A 107 19.53 17.17 -6.68
CA ASP A 107 19.32 16.52 -7.98
C ASP A 107 19.76 15.04 -7.96
N PHE A 108 20.90 14.76 -7.33
CA PHE A 108 21.41 13.39 -7.21
C PHE A 108 20.51 12.53 -6.32
N TYR A 109 20.01 13.09 -5.21
CA TYR A 109 19.01 12.42 -4.36
C TYR A 109 17.71 12.11 -5.10
N LEU A 110 17.19 13.05 -5.90
CA LEU A 110 16.00 12.84 -6.72
C LEU A 110 16.24 11.76 -7.79
N ALA A 111 17.35 11.85 -8.51
CA ALA A 111 17.72 10.89 -9.55
C ALA A 111 17.86 9.46 -8.97
N LEU A 112 18.51 9.33 -7.82
CA LEU A 112 18.66 8.05 -7.13
C LEU A 112 17.30 7.45 -6.73
N ASN A 113 16.41 8.21 -6.08
CA ASN A 113 15.09 7.68 -5.72
C ASN A 113 14.25 7.30 -6.94
N ARG A 114 14.34 8.06 -8.04
CA ARG A 114 13.64 7.73 -9.29
C ARG A 114 14.12 6.41 -9.87
N THR A 115 15.43 6.15 -9.88
CA THR A 115 16.00 4.88 -10.34
C THR A 115 15.65 3.74 -9.40
N LEU A 116 15.72 3.95 -8.08
CA LEU A 116 15.36 2.92 -7.09
C LEU A 116 13.87 2.55 -7.13
N ALA A 117 12.98 3.50 -7.40
CA ALA A 117 11.54 3.25 -7.55
C ALA A 117 11.21 2.32 -8.72
N LEU A 118 12.08 2.21 -9.73
CA LEU A 118 11.93 1.25 -10.84
C LEU A 118 12.07 -0.21 -10.38
N ILE A 119 12.70 -0.49 -9.24
CA ILE A 119 12.77 -1.85 -8.70
C ILE A 119 11.37 -2.34 -8.27
N ARG A 120 10.44 -1.40 -8.01
CA ARG A 120 9.08 -1.68 -7.53
C ARG A 120 9.11 -2.56 -6.27
N CYS A 121 9.90 -2.11 -5.31
CA CYS A 121 9.94 -2.57 -3.94
C CYS A 121 9.70 -1.39 -2.99
N ASP A 122 8.66 -1.47 -2.16
CA ASP A 122 8.25 -0.46 -1.19
C ASP A 122 9.23 -0.28 0.00
N HIS A 123 10.21 -1.19 0.15
CA HIS A 123 11.28 -1.13 1.16
C HIS A 123 12.60 -0.55 0.61
N THR A 124 12.64 -0.15 -0.66
CA THR A 124 13.84 0.33 -1.36
C THR A 124 13.74 1.82 -1.66
N LYS A 125 14.58 2.63 -1.00
CA LYS A 125 14.66 4.08 -1.21
C LYS A 125 15.96 4.68 -0.69
N ALA A 126 16.26 5.91 -1.09
CA ALA A 126 17.32 6.69 -0.46
C ALA A 126 16.80 7.52 0.74
N GLU A 127 17.58 7.57 1.81
CA GLU A 127 17.28 8.37 2.99
C GLU A 127 17.58 9.84 2.75
N LEU A 128 16.77 10.72 3.35
CA LEU A 128 16.97 12.17 3.25
C LEU A 128 18.33 12.55 3.86
N PRO A 129 19.25 13.13 3.07
CA PRO A 129 20.55 13.56 3.58
C PRO A 129 20.38 14.60 4.68
N LYS A 130 21.23 14.54 5.72
CA LYS A 130 21.18 15.47 6.86
C LYS A 130 21.20 16.94 6.44
N ALA A 131 21.94 17.25 5.38
CA ALA A 131 22.06 18.61 4.87
C ALA A 131 20.75 19.10 4.23
N LEU A 132 20.05 18.24 3.48
CA LEU A 132 18.71 18.57 2.94
C LEU A 132 17.66 18.63 4.06
N ALA A 133 17.76 17.77 5.08
CA ALA A 133 16.89 17.83 6.25
C ALA A 133 17.04 19.14 7.03
N ALA A 134 18.27 19.62 7.24
CA ALA A 134 18.55 20.92 7.87
C ALA A 134 17.96 22.08 7.07
N GLN A 135 18.09 22.04 5.74
CA GLN A 135 17.49 23.05 4.85
C GLN A 135 15.96 23.11 4.99
N ARG A 136 15.29 21.96 5.13
CA ARG A 136 13.83 21.90 5.36
C ARG A 136 13.42 22.47 6.71
N ALA A 137 14.30 22.45 7.71
CA ALA A 137 14.05 23.10 9.00
C ALA A 137 14.16 24.64 8.89
N GLU A 138 15.08 25.15 8.06
CA GLU A 138 15.25 26.59 7.82
C GLU A 138 14.16 27.17 6.91
N ARG A 139 13.75 26.40 5.88
CA ARG A 139 12.68 26.75 4.94
C ARG A 139 11.63 25.63 4.95
N PRO A 140 10.62 25.70 5.82
CA PRO A 140 9.61 24.65 5.92
C PRO A 140 8.68 24.56 4.70
N PRO A 141 8.48 23.36 4.10
CA PRO A 141 7.63 23.19 2.93
C PRO A 141 6.14 22.95 3.25
N TYR A 142 5.81 22.62 4.50
CA TYR A 142 4.52 22.00 4.83
C TYR A 142 3.37 23.00 4.84
N LEU A 143 2.27 22.64 4.20
CA LEU A 143 1.01 23.36 4.38
C LEU A 143 0.46 23.10 5.80
N PRO A 144 -0.20 24.07 6.44
CA PRO A 144 -0.78 23.90 7.78
C PRO A 144 -2.11 23.12 7.73
N LEU A 145 -2.11 21.98 7.02
CA LEU A 145 -3.26 21.11 6.81
C LEU A 145 -2.82 19.65 6.60
N ARG A 146 -3.76 18.73 6.85
CA ARG A 146 -3.72 17.33 6.41
C ARG A 146 -4.71 17.14 5.28
N TRP A 147 -4.35 16.36 4.28
CA TRP A 147 -5.20 16.11 3.10
C TRP A 147 -5.10 14.65 2.63
N THR A 148 -6.07 14.21 1.85
CA THR A 148 -6.10 12.86 1.26
C THR A 148 -6.29 12.95 -0.26
N TRP A 149 -5.75 11.97 -0.97
CA TRP A 149 -5.86 11.85 -2.43
C TRP A 149 -6.89 10.79 -2.80
N LEU A 150 -8.11 11.20 -3.15
CA LEU A 150 -9.22 10.29 -3.44
C LEU A 150 -9.84 10.66 -4.79
N ASP A 151 -10.02 9.67 -5.66
CA ASP A 151 -10.63 9.84 -6.99
C ASP A 151 -10.00 10.99 -7.81
N GLY A 152 -8.68 11.19 -7.68
CA GLY A 152 -7.95 12.26 -8.36
C GLY A 152 -8.13 13.65 -7.73
N ARG A 153 -8.68 13.74 -6.52
CA ARG A 153 -8.98 14.98 -5.80
C ARG A 153 -8.17 15.05 -4.51
N ALA A 154 -7.58 16.22 -4.24
CA ALA A 154 -6.93 16.51 -2.98
C ALA A 154 -7.93 17.12 -2.00
N LEU A 155 -8.42 16.32 -1.05
CA LEU A 155 -9.45 16.75 -0.09
C LEU A 155 -8.81 17.06 1.25
N VAL A 156 -9.10 18.25 1.80
CA VAL A 156 -8.69 18.63 3.15
C VAL A 156 -9.34 17.69 4.15
N ALA A 157 -8.53 17.10 5.01
CA ALA A 157 -8.97 16.23 6.08
C ALA A 157 -8.96 16.93 7.43
N ASN A 158 -7.94 17.76 7.67
CA ASN A 158 -7.85 18.63 8.82
C ASN A 158 -7.04 19.87 8.46
N ALA A 159 -7.25 20.99 9.14
CA ALA A 159 -6.49 22.22 8.92
C ALA A 159 -6.25 22.96 10.23
N ALA A 160 -5.13 23.69 10.31
CA ALA A 160 -4.84 24.53 11.45
C ALA A 160 -5.92 25.61 11.62
N PRO A 161 -6.21 26.05 12.87
CA PRO A 161 -7.08 27.18 13.13
C PRO A 161 -6.64 28.43 12.35
N GLY A 162 -7.61 29.22 11.86
CA GLY A 162 -7.33 30.48 11.16
C GLY A 162 -6.98 30.36 9.67
N THR A 163 -6.81 29.14 9.13
CA THR A 163 -6.59 28.92 7.68
C THR A 163 -7.82 29.23 6.82
N GLY A 164 -9.03 29.18 7.41
CA GLY A 164 -10.29 29.28 6.66
C GLY A 164 -10.59 28.04 5.82
N LEU A 165 -9.89 26.94 6.05
CA LEU A 165 -10.14 25.63 5.46
C LEU A 165 -10.98 24.76 6.40
N GLN A 166 -11.76 23.86 5.82
CA GLN A 166 -12.55 22.88 6.55
C GLN A 166 -12.41 21.50 5.88
N ARG A 167 -12.74 20.44 6.64
CA ARG A 167 -12.78 19.08 6.11
C ARG A 167 -13.69 19.02 4.87
N GLY A 168 -13.19 18.43 3.79
CA GLY A 168 -13.90 18.28 2.52
C GLY A 168 -13.70 19.41 1.53
N ASP A 169 -13.06 20.52 1.91
CA ASP A 169 -12.60 21.51 0.92
C ASP A 169 -11.57 20.84 -0.02
N GLU A 170 -11.66 21.13 -1.32
CA GLU A 170 -10.81 20.52 -2.34
C GLU A 170 -9.71 21.50 -2.77
N ILE A 171 -8.45 21.09 -2.63
CA ILE A 171 -7.29 21.86 -3.09
C ILE A 171 -7.16 21.64 -4.60
N LEU A 172 -7.21 22.71 -5.38
CA LEU A 172 -7.05 22.67 -6.84
C LEU A 172 -5.62 22.98 -7.25
N SER A 173 -4.98 23.92 -6.55
CA SER A 173 -3.62 24.36 -6.85
C SER A 173 -2.88 24.85 -5.60
N VAL A 174 -1.55 24.75 -5.63
CA VAL A 174 -0.62 25.29 -4.62
C VAL A 174 0.41 26.15 -5.34
N ASP A 175 0.54 27.41 -4.95
CA ASP A 175 1.43 28.40 -5.56
C ASP A 175 1.28 28.51 -7.09
N GLY A 176 0.04 28.38 -7.57
CA GLY A 176 -0.30 28.43 -8.99
C GLY A 176 -0.02 27.15 -9.77
N ARG A 177 0.46 26.08 -9.12
CA ARG A 177 0.62 24.75 -9.74
C ARG A 177 -0.60 23.88 -9.46
N PRO A 178 -1.26 23.30 -10.47
CA PRO A 178 -2.37 22.37 -10.26
C PRO A 178 -1.92 21.16 -9.43
N ILE A 179 -2.64 20.82 -8.37
CA ILE A 179 -2.20 19.77 -7.44
C ILE A 179 -2.10 18.40 -8.13
N ALA A 180 -2.96 18.12 -9.12
CA ALA A 180 -2.89 16.89 -9.90
C ALA A 180 -1.60 16.78 -10.72
N ALA A 181 -1.08 17.90 -11.24
CA ALA A 181 0.20 17.92 -11.95
C ALA A 181 1.36 17.71 -10.98
N MET A 182 1.30 18.34 -9.79
CA MET A 182 2.28 18.14 -8.72
C MET A 182 2.35 16.68 -8.26
N VAL A 183 1.20 16.04 -8.07
CA VAL A 183 1.11 14.61 -7.74
C VAL A 183 1.73 13.75 -8.85
N ALA A 184 1.40 14.02 -10.12
CA ALA A 184 1.97 13.29 -11.25
C ALA A 184 3.49 13.43 -11.34
N GLU A 185 4.03 14.60 -11.01
CA GLU A 185 5.47 14.88 -11.03
C GLU A 185 6.23 14.17 -9.91
N ILE A 186 5.67 14.07 -8.70
CA ILE A 186 6.33 13.38 -7.58
C ILE A 186 6.14 11.86 -7.58
N THR A 187 5.14 11.35 -8.28
CA THR A 187 4.79 9.91 -8.29
C THR A 187 5.95 8.99 -8.67
N PRO A 188 6.80 9.31 -9.68
CA PRO A 188 7.94 8.50 -10.06
C PRO A 188 9.03 8.31 -8.99
N TYR A 189 9.03 9.11 -7.92
CA TYR A 189 10.01 8.96 -6.83
C TYR A 189 9.50 8.08 -5.68
N LEU A 190 8.21 7.71 -5.70
CA LEU A 190 7.59 6.93 -4.64
C LEU A 190 7.74 5.42 -4.90
N PRO A 191 8.39 4.67 -4.00
CA PRO A 191 8.47 3.23 -4.10
C PRO A 191 7.09 2.59 -3.86
N ILE A 192 6.88 1.43 -4.46
CA ILE A 192 5.67 0.61 -4.40
C ILE A 192 6.06 -0.85 -4.53
N ASP A 193 5.24 -1.78 -4.08
CA ASP A 193 5.46 -3.22 -4.29
C ASP A 193 4.73 -3.71 -5.55
N GLY A 194 5.47 -4.09 -6.59
CA GLY A 194 4.87 -4.55 -7.84
C GLY A 194 3.96 -3.49 -8.47
N TYR A 195 2.81 -3.89 -8.98
CA TYR A 195 1.85 -3.06 -9.74
C TYR A 195 0.70 -2.49 -8.90
N THR A 196 0.96 -2.18 -7.62
CA THR A 196 -0.04 -1.68 -6.66
C THR A 196 -0.13 -0.16 -6.61
N GLU A 197 -0.33 0.49 -7.77
CA GLU A 197 -0.31 1.96 -7.90
C GLU A 197 -1.25 2.70 -6.94
N TRP A 198 -2.36 2.08 -6.55
CA TRP A 198 -3.31 2.62 -5.58
C TRP A 198 -2.72 2.85 -4.18
N SER A 199 -1.68 2.09 -3.79
CA SER A 199 -1.02 2.19 -2.48
C SER A 199 -0.27 3.49 -2.25
N ARG A 200 0.03 4.25 -3.33
CA ARG A 200 0.73 5.54 -3.23
C ARG A 200 -0.09 6.62 -2.55
N ARG A 201 -1.40 6.47 -2.38
CA ARG A 201 -2.29 7.50 -1.82
C ARG A 201 -1.73 8.11 -0.53
N GLY A 202 -1.45 7.28 0.48
CA GLY A 202 -0.90 7.73 1.74
C GLY A 202 0.51 8.30 1.58
N ALA A 203 1.35 7.67 0.76
CA ALA A 203 2.70 8.14 0.49
C ALA A 203 2.72 9.53 -0.17
N ILE A 204 1.75 9.85 -1.02
CA ILE A 204 1.61 11.16 -1.68
C ILE A 204 1.25 12.25 -0.67
N SER A 205 0.22 12.02 0.16
CA SER A 205 -0.42 13.08 0.94
C SER A 205 -0.03 13.11 2.42
N GLN A 206 0.20 11.95 3.05
CA GLN A 206 0.44 11.80 4.49
C GLN A 206 1.28 10.55 4.83
N SER A 207 2.59 10.69 4.82
CA SER A 207 3.56 9.68 5.22
C SER A 207 4.61 10.22 6.19
N ARG A 208 4.72 9.56 7.36
CA ARG A 208 5.80 9.80 8.31
C ARG A 208 7.18 9.41 7.76
N GLU A 209 7.23 8.47 6.80
CA GLU A 209 8.46 8.08 6.10
C GLU A 209 9.04 9.24 5.26
N TYR A 210 8.18 10.16 4.85
CA TYR A 210 8.52 11.37 4.08
C TYR A 210 8.41 12.66 4.91
N GLN A 211 8.24 12.53 6.23
CA GLN A 211 8.06 13.65 7.16
C GLN A 211 6.97 14.63 6.71
N GLY A 212 5.79 14.13 6.30
CA GLY A 212 4.76 14.98 5.68
C GLY A 212 3.97 14.13 4.72
N GLY A 213 4.11 14.39 3.42
CA GLY A 213 3.85 13.44 2.32
C GLY A 213 4.93 13.55 1.25
N GLY A 214 4.85 12.72 0.22
CA GLY A 214 5.72 12.73 -0.95
C GLY A 214 5.67 14.07 -1.70
N LEU A 215 4.53 14.74 -1.68
CA LEU A 215 4.38 16.08 -2.23
C LEU A 215 5.24 17.10 -1.46
N ASP A 216 5.23 17.09 -0.13
CA ASP A 216 6.09 17.98 0.66
C ASP A 216 7.57 17.59 0.51
N HIS A 217 7.85 16.29 0.48
CA HIS A 217 9.19 15.71 0.43
C HIS A 217 9.92 16.02 -0.86
N PHE A 218 9.44 15.47 -1.97
CA PHE A 218 10.07 15.68 -3.27
C PHE A 218 9.77 17.07 -3.82
N GLY A 219 8.58 17.61 -3.56
CA GLY A 219 8.22 18.96 -3.99
C GLY A 219 9.15 20.03 -3.44
N SER A 220 9.63 19.90 -2.20
CA SER A 220 10.59 20.84 -1.63
C SER A 220 11.95 20.90 -2.36
N LEU A 221 12.25 19.91 -3.20
CA LEU A 221 13.46 19.85 -4.02
C LEU A 221 13.20 20.15 -5.50
N LEU A 222 11.98 19.90 -5.99
CA LEU A 222 11.59 20.11 -7.39
C LEU A 222 11.16 21.54 -7.68
N TRP A 223 10.72 22.26 -6.65
CA TRP A 223 9.97 23.49 -6.81
C TRP A 223 10.45 24.58 -5.87
N ASP A 224 10.52 25.81 -6.38
CA ASP A 224 10.56 26.99 -5.52
C ASP A 224 9.21 27.21 -4.84
N TYR A 225 9.27 27.62 -3.56
CA TYR A 225 8.10 27.97 -2.75
C TYR A 225 8.41 29.04 -1.70
N GLU A 226 7.46 29.94 -1.45
CA GLU A 226 7.63 31.02 -0.48
C GLU A 226 7.13 30.60 0.92
N PRO A 227 7.51 31.29 2.01
CA PRO A 227 6.97 31.00 3.34
C PRO A 227 5.42 31.07 3.40
N GLN A 228 4.81 31.95 2.60
CA GLN A 228 3.37 32.03 2.42
C GLN A 228 2.95 31.25 1.16
N ALA A 229 2.07 30.27 1.33
CA ALA A 229 1.48 29.50 0.23
C ALA A 229 0.17 30.13 -0.25
N ARG A 230 -0.02 30.21 -1.57
CA ARG A 230 -1.32 30.54 -2.19
C ARG A 230 -2.04 29.27 -2.61
N LEU A 231 -3.25 29.07 -2.11
CA LEU A 231 -4.07 27.89 -2.43
C LEU A 231 -5.32 28.32 -3.19
N GLU A 232 -5.58 27.69 -4.33
CA GLU A 232 -6.90 27.74 -4.95
C GLU A 232 -7.73 26.56 -4.46
N VAL A 233 -8.88 26.85 -3.86
CA VAL A 233 -9.66 25.87 -3.13
C VAL A 233 -11.13 25.93 -3.55
N ARG A 234 -11.72 24.78 -3.82
CA ARG A 234 -13.17 24.62 -4.00
C ARG A 234 -13.79 24.19 -2.68
N GLY A 235 -14.59 25.06 -2.09
CA GLY A 235 -15.33 24.72 -0.88
C GLY A 235 -16.42 23.68 -1.12
N THR A 236 -16.93 23.06 -0.06
CA THR A 236 -18.01 22.04 -0.14
C THR A 236 -19.29 22.53 -0.83
N GLY A 237 -19.57 23.85 -0.79
CA GLY A 237 -20.66 24.48 -1.54
C GLY A 237 -20.35 24.77 -3.02
N GLY A 238 -19.23 24.27 -3.56
CA GLY A 238 -18.82 24.42 -4.96
C GLY A 238 -18.12 25.74 -5.32
N ARG A 239 -18.12 26.74 -4.42
CA ARG A 239 -17.46 28.03 -4.65
C ARG A 239 -15.94 27.88 -4.60
N VAL A 240 -15.28 28.35 -5.66
CA VAL A 240 -13.82 28.48 -5.72
C VAL A 240 -13.38 29.78 -5.08
N ARG A 241 -12.31 29.73 -4.28
CA ARG A 241 -11.65 30.89 -3.66
C ARG A 241 -10.15 30.69 -3.59
N GLU A 242 -9.41 31.79 -3.67
CA GLU A 242 -8.00 31.81 -3.33
C GLU A 242 -7.85 32.13 -1.83
N ILE A 243 -6.96 31.41 -1.15
CA ILE A 243 -6.56 31.70 0.22
C ILE A 243 -5.04 31.72 0.33
N SER A 244 -4.53 32.44 1.34
CA SER A 244 -3.11 32.45 1.68
C SER A 244 -2.92 31.84 3.06
N VAL A 245 -1.99 30.90 3.18
CA VAL A 245 -1.65 30.23 4.44
C VAL A 245 -0.15 30.31 4.69
N GLN A 246 0.25 30.41 5.96
CA GLN A 246 1.67 30.31 6.31
C GLN A 246 2.08 28.84 6.35
N ARG A 247 3.17 28.49 5.67
CA ARG A 247 3.77 27.17 5.82
C ARG A 247 4.24 26.96 7.24
N THR A 248 4.20 25.70 7.67
CA THR A 248 4.61 25.27 9.01
C THR A 248 5.81 24.34 8.90
N ASP A 249 6.52 24.13 10.01
CA ASP A 249 7.52 23.06 10.15
C ASP A 249 6.86 21.70 10.35
N TYR A 250 7.70 20.66 10.40
CA TYR A 250 7.23 19.28 10.54
C TYR A 250 6.49 19.07 11.87
N ASP A 251 6.95 19.69 12.96
CA ASP A 251 6.32 19.59 14.27
C ASP A 251 4.92 20.23 14.27
N GLY A 252 4.75 21.38 13.62
CA GLY A 252 3.44 22.00 13.44
C GLY A 252 2.52 21.19 12.52
N TRP A 253 3.05 20.52 11.49
CA TRP A 253 2.28 19.57 10.68
C TRP A 253 1.88 18.31 11.47
N LEU A 254 2.79 17.80 12.31
CA LEU A 254 2.56 16.64 13.17
C LEU A 254 1.52 16.94 14.25
N ALA A 255 1.48 18.17 14.77
CA ALA A 255 0.49 18.61 15.75
C ALA A 255 -0.96 18.67 15.19
N LEU A 256 -1.14 18.65 13.87
CA LEU A 256 -2.46 18.52 13.26
C LEU A 256 -2.95 17.09 13.43
N ALA A 257 -4.10 16.91 14.10
CA ALA A 257 -4.73 15.60 14.24
C ALA A 257 -4.86 14.92 12.87
N ALA A 258 -4.24 13.75 12.70
CA ALA A 258 -4.32 13.03 11.45
C ALA A 258 -5.67 12.30 11.37
N PRO A 259 -6.40 12.37 10.24
CA PRO A 259 -7.69 11.72 10.06
C PRO A 259 -7.59 10.18 10.17
N GLU A 260 -6.41 9.62 9.88
CA GLU A 260 -6.17 8.18 9.82
C GLU A 260 -5.00 7.75 10.72
N GLU A 261 -4.64 8.53 11.75
CA GLU A 261 -3.48 8.19 12.59
C GLU A 261 -3.72 6.84 13.29
N GLY A 262 -2.97 5.82 12.87
CA GLY A 262 -2.83 4.57 13.58
C GLY A 262 -1.75 4.68 14.66
N ALA A 263 -1.71 3.71 15.57
CA ALA A 263 -0.68 3.71 16.59
C ALA A 263 0.71 3.39 16.01
N ALA A 264 1.75 3.96 16.62
CA ALA A 264 3.13 3.80 16.15
C ALA A 264 3.74 2.44 16.49
N ASN A 265 3.23 1.77 17.53
CA ASN A 265 3.73 0.50 18.05
C ASN A 265 2.56 -0.45 18.31
N PHE A 266 2.81 -1.75 18.17
CA PHE A 266 1.83 -2.81 18.35
C PHE A 266 1.07 -2.76 19.69
N PRO A 267 1.71 -2.53 20.86
CA PRO A 267 0.99 -2.48 22.14
C PRO A 267 -0.06 -1.38 22.24
N ASP A 268 0.14 -0.28 21.50
CA ASP A 268 -0.75 0.87 21.48
C ASP A 268 -1.76 0.78 20.31
N ALA A 269 -1.63 -0.24 19.45
CA ALA A 269 -2.35 -0.37 18.19
C ALA A 269 -3.63 -1.22 18.28
N ILE A 270 -3.95 -1.74 19.46
CA ILE A 270 -5.06 -2.65 19.68
C ILE A 270 -6.25 -1.89 20.25
N ARG A 271 -7.38 -1.96 19.54
CA ARG A 271 -8.67 -1.44 20.04
C ARG A 271 -9.74 -2.51 19.86
N PHE A 272 -10.34 -2.92 20.97
CA PHE A 272 -11.42 -3.91 21.00
C PHE A 272 -12.70 -3.29 21.52
N GLU A 273 -13.81 -3.55 20.83
CA GLU A 273 -15.14 -3.06 21.17
C GLU A 273 -16.20 -4.15 20.92
N GLU A 274 -17.07 -4.37 21.89
CA GLU A 274 -18.28 -5.16 21.68
C GLU A 274 -19.34 -4.25 21.05
N LEU A 275 -19.71 -4.51 19.79
CA LEU A 275 -20.68 -3.67 19.09
C LEU A 275 -22.11 -4.04 19.48
N ASP A 276 -22.39 -5.34 19.58
CA ASP A 276 -23.65 -5.90 20.04
C ASP A 276 -23.46 -7.33 20.59
N ALA A 277 -24.56 -8.01 20.89
CA ALA A 277 -24.56 -9.36 21.46
C ALA A 277 -23.99 -10.45 20.52
N ARG A 278 -23.77 -10.17 19.23
CA ARG A 278 -23.24 -11.11 18.23
C ARG A 278 -21.93 -10.64 17.61
N THR A 279 -21.70 -9.33 17.57
CA THR A 279 -20.61 -8.72 16.79
C THR A 279 -19.63 -8.01 17.71
N ALA A 280 -18.36 -8.37 17.59
CA ALA A 280 -17.25 -7.62 18.15
C ALA A 280 -16.41 -6.97 17.04
N TYR A 281 -15.67 -5.93 17.41
CA TYR A 281 -14.77 -5.19 16.55
C TYR A 281 -13.36 -5.17 17.17
N LEU A 282 -12.35 -5.48 16.37
CA LEU A 282 -10.95 -5.43 16.74
C LEU A 282 -10.18 -4.64 15.67
N ALA A 283 -9.59 -3.49 16.02
CA ALA A 283 -8.61 -2.83 15.17
C ALA A 283 -7.19 -3.19 15.62
N VAL A 284 -6.33 -3.46 14.64
CA VAL A 284 -4.89 -3.67 14.83
C VAL A 284 -4.15 -2.76 13.86
N ASP A 285 -3.83 -1.55 14.30
CA ASP A 285 -3.35 -0.47 13.42
C ASP A 285 -1.85 -0.60 13.02
N SER A 286 -1.08 -1.47 13.67
CA SER A 286 0.36 -1.65 13.41
C SER A 286 0.87 -2.96 13.99
N PHE A 287 1.81 -3.62 13.31
CA PHE A 287 2.57 -4.75 13.87
C PHE A 287 3.99 -4.35 14.32
N VAL A 288 4.31 -3.05 14.37
CA VAL A 288 5.66 -2.60 14.79
C VAL A 288 5.88 -2.92 16.26
N ASN A 289 6.60 -4.00 16.54
CA ASN A 289 6.91 -4.45 17.91
C ASN A 289 8.39 -4.27 18.28
N TYR A 290 9.28 -3.97 17.33
CA TYR A 290 10.72 -3.82 17.60
C TYR A 290 11.13 -2.50 18.27
N ARG A 291 10.23 -1.50 18.36
CA ARG A 291 10.48 -0.19 18.99
C ARG A 291 10.07 -0.14 20.46
N ASN A 292 8.97 -0.79 20.79
CA ASN A 292 8.46 -0.97 22.15
C ASN A 292 7.98 -2.43 22.28
N PRO A 293 8.91 -3.39 22.46
CA PRO A 293 8.58 -4.81 22.42
C PRO A 293 7.66 -5.23 23.55
N ALA A 294 6.58 -5.91 23.18
CA ALA A 294 5.70 -6.60 24.11
C ALA A 294 5.43 -8.03 23.63
N ASP A 295 5.03 -8.88 24.57
CA ASP A 295 4.55 -10.22 24.27
C ASP A 295 3.16 -10.13 23.60
N PRO A 296 2.99 -10.62 22.36
CA PRO A 296 1.69 -10.59 21.68
C PRO A 296 0.58 -11.32 22.44
N GLU A 297 0.87 -12.46 23.07
CA GLU A 297 -0.13 -13.21 23.83
C GLU A 297 -0.64 -12.40 25.02
N ALA A 298 0.26 -11.75 25.76
CA ALA A 298 -0.12 -10.90 26.90
C ALA A 298 -1.03 -9.71 26.52
N ILE A 299 -1.02 -9.28 25.25
CA ILE A 299 -1.88 -8.22 24.72
C ILE A 299 -3.19 -8.77 24.17
N LEU A 300 -3.13 -9.92 23.49
CA LEU A 300 -4.26 -10.50 22.76
C LEU A 300 -5.13 -11.41 23.63
N ASP A 301 -4.57 -12.10 24.64
CA ASP A 301 -5.33 -12.97 25.55
C ASP A 301 -6.56 -12.26 26.15
N PRO A 302 -6.44 -11.06 26.76
CA PRO A 302 -7.61 -10.38 27.32
C PRO A 302 -8.69 -10.04 26.28
N VAL A 303 -8.29 -9.81 25.03
CA VAL A 303 -9.21 -9.51 23.92
C VAL A 303 -10.00 -10.76 23.53
N PHE A 304 -9.33 -11.88 23.32
CA PHE A 304 -9.97 -13.12 22.92
C PHE A 304 -10.69 -13.83 24.08
N GLU A 305 -10.25 -13.64 25.33
CA GLU A 305 -11.02 -14.01 26.52
C GLU A 305 -12.34 -13.24 26.60
N ALA A 306 -12.31 -11.91 26.41
CA ALA A 306 -13.52 -11.09 26.40
C ALA A 306 -14.48 -11.51 25.28
N LEU A 307 -13.94 -11.74 24.08
CA LEU A 307 -14.71 -12.23 22.93
C LEU A 307 -15.38 -13.59 23.21
N ALA A 308 -14.67 -14.52 23.84
CA ALA A 308 -15.21 -15.82 24.22
C ALA A 308 -16.28 -15.71 25.32
N GLN A 309 -16.09 -14.83 26.31
CA GLN A 309 -17.02 -14.60 27.41
C GLN A 309 -18.29 -13.88 26.98
N GLY A 310 -18.18 -12.92 26.06
CA GLY A 310 -19.31 -12.16 25.52
C GLY A 310 -20.19 -12.98 24.58
N GLY A 311 -19.67 -14.08 24.03
CA GLY A 311 -20.43 -15.02 23.20
C GLY A 311 -20.69 -14.50 21.78
N GLN A 312 -19.98 -13.46 21.34
CA GLN A 312 -20.06 -12.96 19.98
C GLN A 312 -19.61 -14.05 18.99
N ASP A 313 -20.41 -14.26 17.94
CA ASP A 313 -20.16 -15.25 16.90
C ASP A 313 -19.54 -14.63 15.64
N THR A 314 -19.39 -13.31 15.63
CA THR A 314 -18.84 -12.53 14.51
C THR A 314 -17.78 -11.53 15.01
N LEU A 315 -16.61 -11.55 14.38
CA LEU A 315 -15.52 -10.60 14.63
C LEU A 315 -15.23 -9.80 13.36
N ILE A 316 -15.33 -8.47 13.46
CA ILE A 316 -14.82 -7.54 12.45
C ILE A 316 -13.39 -7.16 12.86
N LEU A 317 -12.40 -7.59 12.07
CA LEU A 317 -11.00 -7.25 12.23
C LEU A 317 -10.64 -6.12 11.26
N ASP A 318 -10.36 -4.91 11.76
CA ASP A 318 -9.92 -3.79 10.93
C ASP A 318 -8.40 -3.70 10.87
N LEU A 319 -7.86 -3.99 9.69
CA LEU A 319 -6.43 -3.88 9.39
C LEU A 319 -6.12 -2.69 8.49
N ARG A 320 -7.09 -1.86 8.06
CA ARG A 320 -6.90 -0.90 6.96
C ARG A 320 -5.77 0.11 7.17
N LYS A 321 -5.38 0.38 8.42
CA LYS A 321 -4.29 1.29 8.79
C LYS A 321 -2.92 0.60 8.97
N ASN A 322 -2.89 -0.73 8.93
CA ASN A 322 -1.73 -1.53 9.29
C ASN A 322 -0.77 -1.72 8.12
N GLY A 323 0.35 -1.00 8.15
CA GLY A 323 1.44 -1.12 7.16
C GLY A 323 2.37 -2.33 7.34
N GLY A 324 2.13 -3.16 8.36
CA GLY A 324 2.99 -4.28 8.73
C GLY A 324 3.83 -4.01 9.99
N GLY A 325 4.96 -4.71 10.09
CA GLY A 325 5.84 -4.66 11.26
C GLY A 325 6.54 -6.00 11.51
N SER A 326 6.59 -6.40 12.77
CA SER A 326 7.29 -7.59 13.22
C SER A 326 6.47 -8.87 13.01
N ASN A 327 7.18 -9.98 12.78
CA ASN A 327 6.58 -11.31 12.59
C ASN A 327 5.91 -11.83 13.87
N ASP A 328 6.52 -11.64 15.04
CA ASP A 328 5.97 -12.06 16.34
C ASP A 328 4.56 -11.52 16.59
N ALA A 329 4.33 -10.22 16.41
CA ALA A 329 3.00 -9.61 16.56
C ALA A 329 2.01 -10.10 15.48
N THR A 330 2.51 -10.31 14.26
CA THR A 330 1.68 -10.76 13.13
C THR A 330 1.21 -12.21 13.31
N TYR A 331 2.12 -13.10 13.69
CA TYR A 331 1.87 -14.52 13.90
C TYR A 331 1.19 -14.79 15.24
N GLY A 332 1.49 -13.97 16.25
CA GLY A 332 0.72 -13.91 17.49
C GLY A 332 -0.75 -13.62 17.23
N LEU A 333 -1.09 -12.63 16.38
CA LEU A 333 -2.49 -12.42 15.98
C LEU A 333 -3.02 -13.59 15.13
N MET A 334 -2.22 -14.11 14.20
CA MET A 334 -2.61 -15.21 13.31
C MET A 334 -3.06 -16.45 14.10
N SER A 335 -2.39 -16.80 15.19
CA SER A 335 -2.73 -17.99 15.99
C SER A 335 -4.08 -17.90 16.68
N TYR A 336 -4.60 -16.70 17.00
CA TYR A 336 -5.99 -16.55 17.49
C TYR A 336 -7.04 -16.55 16.37
N LEU A 337 -6.62 -16.49 15.11
CA LEU A 337 -7.51 -16.40 13.96
C LEU A 337 -7.57 -17.70 13.15
N LEU A 338 -6.54 -18.54 13.19
CA LEU A 338 -6.52 -19.80 12.45
C LEU A 338 -7.47 -20.85 13.04
N ALA A 339 -7.99 -21.72 12.16
CA ALA A 339 -8.77 -22.90 12.56
C ALA A 339 -7.92 -24.18 12.58
N GLU A 340 -6.88 -24.23 11.74
CA GLU A 340 -5.94 -25.34 11.60
C GLU A 340 -4.52 -24.77 11.54
N SER A 341 -3.53 -25.62 11.80
CA SER A 341 -2.12 -25.29 11.77
C SER A 341 -1.71 -24.83 10.36
N TYR A 342 -0.86 -23.80 10.27
CA TYR A 342 -0.47 -23.23 8.98
C TYR A 342 0.98 -22.72 9.00
N THR A 343 1.73 -22.97 7.93
CA THR A 343 3.07 -22.42 7.72
C THR A 343 2.99 -21.20 6.80
N PRO A 344 3.23 -19.97 7.29
CA PRO A 344 3.01 -18.75 6.52
C PRO A 344 3.88 -18.57 5.28
N MET A 345 5.13 -19.01 5.32
CA MET A 345 6.10 -18.84 4.25
C MET A 345 6.59 -20.19 3.76
N LYS A 346 6.55 -20.37 2.43
CA LYS A 346 7.07 -21.58 1.80
C LYS A 346 8.58 -21.52 1.54
N ASP A 347 9.13 -20.31 1.47
CA ASP A 347 10.54 -20.08 1.15
C ASP A 347 10.97 -18.67 1.56
N VAL A 348 12.26 -18.49 1.88
CA VAL A 348 12.87 -17.18 2.09
C VAL A 348 14.21 -17.20 1.36
N ARG A 349 14.38 -16.28 0.39
CA ARG A 349 15.54 -16.28 -0.50
C ARG A 349 16.38 -15.03 -0.39
N VAL A 350 17.67 -15.18 -0.67
CA VAL A 350 18.60 -14.08 -0.96
C VAL A 350 19.13 -14.22 -2.38
N ALA A 351 19.45 -13.09 -3.02
CA ALA A 351 20.10 -13.11 -4.33
C ALA A 351 21.54 -13.65 -4.23
N THR A 352 22.26 -13.22 -3.20
CA THR A 352 23.63 -13.65 -2.92
C THR A 352 23.97 -13.46 -1.44
N ILE A 353 25.00 -14.17 -0.98
CA ILE A 353 25.69 -13.94 0.29
C ILE A 353 27.11 -13.39 0.08
N GLU A 354 27.53 -13.21 -1.17
CA GLU A 354 28.86 -12.72 -1.56
C GLU A 354 28.88 -11.18 -1.60
N LEU A 355 29.29 -10.58 -0.48
CA LEU A 355 29.31 -9.12 -0.31
C LEU A 355 30.64 -8.45 -0.68
N ASP A 356 31.72 -9.22 -0.85
CA ASP A 356 33.06 -8.84 -1.34
C ASP A 356 33.44 -7.35 -1.22
N ASP A 357 33.61 -6.69 -2.37
CA ASP A 357 33.99 -5.29 -2.58
C ASP A 357 32.90 -4.29 -2.17
N LEU A 358 31.67 -4.75 -1.94
CA LEU A 358 30.57 -3.92 -1.47
C LEU A 358 30.55 -3.78 0.06
N ARG A 359 31.15 -4.73 0.78
CA ARG A 359 31.14 -4.80 2.26
C ARG A 359 31.52 -3.48 2.95
N PRO A 360 32.53 -2.70 2.49
CA PRO A 360 32.87 -1.41 3.11
C PRO A 360 31.76 -0.35 3.04
N TYR A 361 30.84 -0.47 2.08
CA TYR A 361 29.74 0.47 1.85
C TYR A 361 28.43 0.03 2.52
N LEU A 362 28.38 -1.16 3.13
CA LEU A 362 27.17 -1.72 3.71
C LEU A 362 27.16 -1.58 5.23
N THR A 363 26.01 -1.19 5.77
CA THR A 363 25.69 -1.30 7.20
C THR A 363 24.32 -1.91 7.41
N SER A 364 24.03 -2.41 8.60
CA SER A 364 22.74 -3.01 8.94
C SER A 364 22.42 -2.74 10.40
N TRP A 365 21.14 -2.69 10.77
CA TRP A 365 20.70 -2.75 12.17
C TRP A 365 20.96 -4.12 12.79
N GLU A 366 21.21 -5.12 11.94
CA GLU A 366 21.60 -6.48 12.29
C GLU A 366 23.01 -6.75 11.73
N PRO A 367 24.09 -6.32 12.42
CA PRO A 367 25.45 -6.41 11.88
C PRO A 367 25.88 -7.83 11.50
N GLN A 368 25.34 -8.85 12.17
CA GLN A 368 25.58 -10.26 11.86
C GLN A 368 25.13 -10.66 10.45
N ALA A 369 24.14 -9.96 9.87
CA ALA A 369 23.66 -10.26 8.52
C ALA A 369 24.66 -9.86 7.43
N LEU A 370 25.67 -9.03 7.76
CA LEU A 370 26.76 -8.67 6.85
C LEU A 370 27.85 -9.75 6.77
N GLU A 371 27.77 -10.79 7.60
CA GLU A 371 28.70 -11.93 7.62
C GLU A 371 27.88 -13.24 7.67
N PRO A 372 27.08 -13.54 6.63
CA PRO A 372 26.17 -14.70 6.63
C PRO A 372 26.93 -16.04 6.69
N ASP A 373 26.44 -16.99 7.48
CA ASP A 373 26.97 -18.37 7.50
C ASP A 373 26.46 -19.14 6.26
N PRO A 374 27.33 -19.55 5.31
CA PRO A 374 26.89 -20.26 4.11
C PRO A 374 26.12 -21.55 4.38
N ARG A 375 26.32 -22.17 5.56
CA ARG A 375 25.61 -23.39 5.97
C ARG A 375 24.13 -23.16 6.28
N ALA A 376 23.71 -21.91 6.45
CA ALA A 376 22.30 -21.56 6.65
C ALA A 376 21.49 -21.53 5.34
N PHE A 377 22.13 -21.80 4.20
CA PHE A 377 21.54 -21.64 2.88
C PHE A 377 21.66 -22.90 2.01
N THR A 378 20.72 -23.04 1.08
CA THR A 378 20.75 -24.04 -0.01
C THR A 378 20.64 -23.31 -1.34
N ALA A 379 21.47 -23.70 -2.31
CA ALA A 379 21.46 -23.09 -3.64
C ALA A 379 20.27 -23.59 -4.49
N ASN A 380 19.68 -22.67 -5.24
CA ASN A 380 18.61 -22.92 -6.20
C ASN A 380 19.14 -22.92 -7.64
N ASP A 381 18.40 -23.55 -8.56
CA ASP A 381 18.77 -23.62 -10.00
C ASP A 381 18.82 -22.24 -10.69
N ASP A 382 18.09 -21.26 -10.15
CA ASP A 382 18.06 -19.88 -10.64
C ASP A 382 19.22 -19.02 -10.11
N GLY A 383 20.16 -19.63 -9.36
CA GLY A 383 21.31 -18.95 -8.77
C GLY A 383 21.04 -18.23 -7.45
N THR A 384 19.78 -18.15 -7.01
CA THR A 384 19.44 -17.63 -5.68
C THR A 384 19.74 -18.66 -4.58
N LEU A 385 19.68 -18.21 -3.32
CA LEU A 385 19.91 -19.08 -2.16
C LEU A 385 18.69 -19.04 -1.24
N SER A 386 18.13 -20.21 -0.90
CA SER A 386 17.07 -20.34 0.09
C SER A 386 17.64 -20.52 1.49
N LEU A 387 17.08 -19.84 2.48
CA LEU A 387 17.38 -20.10 3.90
C LEU A 387 16.82 -21.46 4.30
N LEU A 388 17.54 -22.17 5.17
CA LEU A 388 17.05 -23.44 5.72
C LEU A 388 15.74 -23.24 6.52
N PRO A 389 14.77 -24.17 6.41
CA PRO A 389 13.52 -24.10 7.17
C PRO A 389 13.75 -23.97 8.68
N GLY A 390 12.91 -23.18 9.33
CA GLY A 390 12.93 -22.97 10.78
C GLY A 390 13.92 -21.90 11.27
N LEU A 391 14.77 -21.35 10.40
CA LEU A 391 15.64 -20.21 10.74
C LEU A 391 14.88 -18.88 10.81
N VAL A 392 13.82 -18.75 10.02
CA VAL A 392 12.90 -17.60 10.03
C VAL A 392 11.56 -18.05 10.58
N GLU A 393 10.98 -17.27 11.48
CA GLU A 393 9.72 -17.59 12.17
C GLU A 393 8.60 -17.99 11.21
N GLY A 394 8.44 -17.28 10.09
CA GLY A 394 7.40 -17.55 9.11
C GLY A 394 7.53 -18.87 8.35
N THR A 395 8.67 -19.56 8.45
CA THR A 395 8.85 -20.91 7.87
C THR A 395 8.51 -22.03 8.87
N ARG A 396 8.04 -21.67 10.06
CA ARG A 396 7.55 -22.61 11.07
C ARG A 396 6.02 -22.68 11.00
N GLU A 397 5.50 -23.82 11.42
CA GLU A 397 4.08 -24.05 11.57
C GLU A 397 3.55 -23.22 12.76
N ILE A 398 2.45 -22.50 12.54
CA ILE A 398 1.71 -21.77 13.55
C ILE A 398 0.50 -22.60 13.92
N GLU A 399 0.40 -22.94 15.21
CA GLU A 399 -0.75 -23.64 15.78
C GLU A 399 -1.83 -22.64 16.22
N PRO A 400 -3.14 -22.98 16.08
CA PRO A 400 -4.20 -22.21 16.69
C PRO A 400 -4.09 -22.15 18.21
N GLN A 401 -4.36 -20.98 18.81
CA GLN A 401 -4.45 -20.83 20.26
C GLN A 401 -5.69 -21.54 20.82
N GLU A 402 -5.69 -21.88 22.11
CA GLU A 402 -6.88 -22.41 22.79
C GLU A 402 -8.07 -21.43 22.73
N LEU A 403 -7.77 -20.12 22.73
CA LEU A 403 -8.74 -19.03 22.59
C LEU A 403 -8.98 -18.61 21.13
N ALA A 404 -8.55 -19.42 20.16
CA ALA A 404 -8.75 -19.08 18.75
C ALA A 404 -10.24 -18.87 18.44
N PHE A 405 -10.53 -17.75 17.79
CA PHE A 405 -11.89 -17.38 17.45
C PHE A 405 -12.43 -18.34 16.37
N GLY A 406 -13.49 -19.08 16.69
CA GLY A 406 -14.12 -20.04 15.76
C GLY A 406 -15.30 -19.47 14.95
N GLY A 407 -15.68 -18.21 15.19
CA GLY A 407 -16.84 -17.58 14.54
C GLY A 407 -16.55 -17.00 13.15
N ARG A 408 -17.53 -16.27 12.61
CA ARG A 408 -17.40 -15.54 11.34
C ARG A 408 -16.37 -14.43 11.48
N LEU A 409 -15.29 -14.52 10.70
CA LEU A 409 -14.27 -13.48 10.63
C LEU A 409 -14.48 -12.60 9.38
N ILE A 410 -14.66 -11.30 9.59
CA ILE A 410 -14.74 -10.29 8.53
C ILE A 410 -13.52 -9.40 8.68
N VAL A 411 -12.68 -9.28 7.64
CA VAL A 411 -11.45 -8.50 7.71
C VAL A 411 -11.56 -7.29 6.80
N LEU A 412 -11.41 -6.09 7.37
CA LEU A 412 -11.32 -4.86 6.58
C LEU A 412 -9.89 -4.66 6.10
N ILE A 413 -9.72 -4.52 4.78
CA ILE A 413 -8.42 -4.36 4.11
C ILE A 413 -8.38 -3.10 3.27
N GLY A 414 -7.17 -2.59 3.05
CA GLY A 414 -6.91 -1.27 2.49
C GLY A 414 -5.58 -1.18 1.75
N ASP A 415 -5.43 -0.09 1.00
CA ASP A 415 -4.24 0.26 0.23
C ASP A 415 -2.97 0.45 1.07
N ALA A 416 -3.12 0.78 2.36
CA ALA A 416 -2.01 0.88 3.30
C ALA A 416 -1.49 -0.49 3.80
N ASN A 417 -2.23 -1.58 3.57
CA ASN A 417 -1.74 -2.91 3.94
C ASN A 417 -0.53 -3.30 3.11
N SER A 418 0.63 -3.38 3.77
CA SER A 418 1.87 -3.86 3.17
C SER A 418 2.62 -4.79 4.12
N SER A 419 3.75 -5.33 3.65
CA SER A 419 4.69 -6.11 4.44
C SER A 419 4.00 -7.24 5.24
N ALA A 420 4.28 -7.38 6.53
CA ALA A 420 3.69 -8.40 7.39
C ALA A 420 2.14 -8.37 7.43
N SER A 421 1.51 -7.21 7.25
CA SER A 421 0.04 -7.11 7.20
C SER A 421 -0.52 -7.81 5.97
N THR A 422 0.09 -7.59 4.80
CA THR A 422 -0.28 -8.34 3.58
C THR A 422 -0.02 -9.83 3.74
N ASN A 423 1.07 -10.24 4.40
CA ASN A 423 1.37 -11.66 4.62
C ASN A 423 0.29 -12.34 5.48
N LEU A 424 -0.18 -11.68 6.55
CA LEU A 424 -1.31 -12.17 7.35
C LEU A 424 -2.58 -12.30 6.49
N ILE A 425 -2.94 -11.25 5.76
CA ILE A 425 -4.13 -11.23 4.90
C ILE A 425 -4.06 -12.35 3.84
N ALA A 426 -2.91 -12.51 3.18
CA ALA A 426 -2.68 -13.54 2.18
C ALA A 426 -2.78 -14.95 2.79
N GLY A 427 -2.22 -15.17 3.98
CA GLY A 427 -2.32 -16.44 4.70
C GLY A 427 -3.75 -16.75 5.16
N LEU A 428 -4.48 -15.80 5.72
CA LEU A 428 -5.90 -15.98 6.08
C LEU A 428 -6.76 -16.29 4.85
N LYS A 429 -6.46 -15.67 3.70
CA LYS A 429 -7.15 -15.96 2.43
C LYS A 429 -6.82 -17.35 1.89
N ALA A 430 -5.57 -17.80 2.01
CA ALA A 430 -5.18 -19.16 1.61
C ALA A 430 -5.81 -20.27 2.46
N ASN A 431 -6.27 -19.93 3.66
CA ASN A 431 -6.98 -20.83 4.57
C ASN A 431 -8.51 -20.66 4.53
N ASP A 432 -9.05 -19.91 3.55
CA ASP A 432 -10.48 -19.59 3.42
C ASP A 432 -11.11 -19.10 4.75
N ARG A 433 -10.32 -18.44 5.59
CA ARG A 433 -10.68 -18.20 6.99
C ARG A 433 -11.63 -17.02 7.17
N ALA A 434 -11.59 -16.04 6.28
CA ALA A 434 -12.30 -14.78 6.44
C ALA A 434 -12.94 -14.29 5.15
N THR A 435 -13.93 -13.39 5.29
CA THR A 435 -14.38 -12.54 4.20
C THR A 435 -13.66 -11.20 4.25
N PHE A 436 -12.99 -10.82 3.17
CA PHE A 436 -12.22 -9.57 3.07
C PHE A 436 -13.06 -8.46 2.41
N ILE A 437 -13.13 -7.29 3.04
CA ILE A 437 -13.93 -6.15 2.58
C ILE A 437 -13.06 -4.89 2.50
N GLY A 438 -13.20 -4.10 1.44
CA GLY A 438 -12.51 -2.80 1.31
C GLY A 438 -11.84 -2.61 -0.05
N SER A 439 -10.55 -2.28 -0.05
CA SER A 439 -9.75 -2.13 -1.29
C SER A 439 -8.60 -3.15 -1.33
N PRO A 440 -8.03 -3.42 -2.52
CA PRO A 440 -6.85 -4.29 -2.61
C PRO A 440 -5.69 -3.80 -1.73
N THR A 441 -4.91 -4.72 -1.19
CA THR A 441 -3.72 -4.40 -0.38
C THR A 441 -2.65 -3.67 -1.21
N GLY A 442 -1.77 -2.94 -0.55
CA GLY A 442 -0.61 -2.30 -1.18
C GLY A 442 0.58 -3.24 -1.39
N GLY A 443 0.80 -4.20 -0.48
CA GLY A 443 1.82 -5.24 -0.65
C GLY A 443 1.31 -6.40 -1.50
N SER A 444 2.22 -7.12 -2.17
CA SER A 444 1.94 -8.25 -3.05
C SER A 444 1.59 -9.54 -2.28
N ALA A 445 0.57 -10.25 -2.74
CA ALA A 445 0.16 -11.53 -2.15
C ALA A 445 1.25 -12.63 -2.22
N GLN A 446 2.15 -12.54 -3.21
CA GLN A 446 3.29 -13.45 -3.36
C GLN A 446 4.24 -13.41 -2.15
N GLY A 447 4.25 -12.29 -1.42
CA GLY A 447 5.17 -11.99 -0.35
C GLY A 447 6.08 -10.81 -0.68
N VAL A 448 6.92 -10.47 0.29
CA VAL A 448 7.57 -9.16 0.41
C VAL A 448 9.09 -9.26 0.27
N THR A 449 9.69 -8.27 -0.38
CA THR A 449 11.14 -8.05 -0.35
C THR A 449 11.50 -7.15 0.83
N ALA A 450 11.70 -7.75 2.00
CA ALA A 450 11.91 -7.05 3.29
C ALA A 450 12.54 -7.99 4.33
N GLY A 451 12.52 -7.60 5.61
CA GLY A 451 13.14 -8.33 6.72
C GLY A 451 14.45 -7.67 7.08
N ILE A 452 15.56 -8.23 6.61
CA ILE A 452 16.88 -7.64 6.82
C ILE A 452 17.09 -6.50 5.82
N LEU A 453 17.43 -5.31 6.34
CA LEU A 453 17.73 -4.11 5.56
C LEU A 453 19.21 -3.75 5.70
N PHE A 454 19.92 -3.74 4.57
CA PHE A 454 21.20 -3.05 4.48
C PHE A 454 20.99 -1.57 4.16
N MET A 455 21.95 -0.76 4.58
CA MET A 455 22.10 0.64 4.19
C MET A 455 23.37 0.74 3.34
N VAL A 456 23.19 1.05 2.06
CA VAL A 456 24.28 1.34 1.11
C VAL A 456 24.71 2.79 1.34
N LYS A 457 25.95 2.98 1.79
CA LYS A 457 26.55 4.29 2.03
C LYS A 457 27.34 4.73 0.81
N LEU A 458 26.90 5.82 0.20
CA LEU A 458 27.52 6.42 -0.98
C LEU A 458 28.57 7.44 -0.52
N PRO A 459 29.87 7.18 -0.74
CA PRO A 459 30.95 7.93 -0.10
C PRO A 459 31.08 9.38 -0.58
N GLU A 460 30.74 9.70 -1.83
CA GLU A 460 30.94 11.05 -2.37
C GLU A 460 29.80 12.00 -1.98
N SER A 461 28.56 11.52 -2.07
CA SER A 461 27.35 12.26 -1.72
C SER A 461 26.99 12.20 -0.24
N GLY A 462 27.46 11.18 0.47
CA GLY A 462 27.05 10.88 1.85
C GLY A 462 25.62 10.35 1.99
N ILE A 463 24.94 10.06 0.88
CA ILE A 463 23.59 9.48 0.88
C ILE A 463 23.65 8.03 1.39
N ALA A 464 22.69 7.65 2.23
CA ALA A 464 22.45 6.26 2.58
C ALA A 464 21.17 5.77 1.88
N ALA A 465 21.17 4.55 1.33
CA ALA A 465 20.00 3.97 0.68
C ALA A 465 19.65 2.58 1.22
N ARG A 466 18.36 2.32 1.42
CA ARG A 466 17.81 1.05 1.93
C ARG A 466 17.88 -0.02 0.85
N LEU A 467 18.44 -1.17 1.22
CA LEU A 467 18.63 -2.34 0.39
C LEU A 467 18.10 -3.57 1.15
N PRO A 468 16.83 -3.97 0.95
CA PRO A 468 16.32 -5.23 1.46
C PRO A 468 17.03 -6.41 0.80
N VAL A 469 17.35 -7.44 1.59
CA VAL A 469 18.18 -8.56 1.13
C VAL A 469 17.43 -9.89 1.09
N LEU A 470 16.28 -10.00 1.77
CA LEU A 470 15.44 -11.20 1.72
C LEU A 470 14.23 -10.97 0.83
N PHE A 471 13.86 -12.00 0.07
CA PHE A 471 12.53 -12.15 -0.50
C PHE A 471 11.80 -13.28 0.21
N GLN A 472 10.71 -12.94 0.87
CA GLN A 472 9.91 -13.86 1.69
C GLN A 472 8.70 -14.30 0.85
N TYR A 473 8.63 -15.58 0.50
CA TYR A 473 7.53 -16.13 -0.29
C TYR A 473 6.41 -16.62 0.61
N ASN A 474 5.24 -16.00 0.51
CA ASN A 474 4.05 -16.50 1.19
C ASN A 474 3.67 -17.89 0.67
N ASN A 475 3.17 -18.73 1.57
CA ASN A 475 2.68 -20.07 1.27
C ASN A 475 1.23 -20.04 0.75
N VAL A 476 1.01 -19.25 -0.31
CA VAL A 476 -0.31 -19.11 -0.92
C VAL A 476 -0.40 -19.94 -2.21
N PRO A 477 -1.53 -20.66 -2.44
CA PRO A 477 -1.67 -21.55 -3.60
C PRO A 477 -1.92 -20.80 -4.91
N ALA A 478 -2.61 -19.65 -4.85
CA ALA A 478 -2.95 -18.85 -6.02
C ALA A 478 -2.99 -17.35 -5.68
N PHE A 479 -2.50 -16.52 -6.59
CA PHE A 479 -2.52 -15.06 -6.50
C PHE A 479 -2.30 -14.42 -7.88
N GLU A 480 -2.64 -13.14 -8.03
CA GLU A 480 -2.30 -12.36 -9.22
C GLU A 480 -0.88 -11.79 -9.07
N THR A 481 0.03 -12.17 -9.97
CA THR A 481 1.44 -11.79 -9.89
C THR A 481 1.63 -10.28 -9.89
N GLY A 482 2.37 -9.79 -8.89
CA GLY A 482 2.71 -8.38 -8.76
C GLY A 482 1.56 -7.50 -8.27
N LEU A 483 0.39 -8.04 -7.92
CA LEU A 483 -0.70 -7.28 -7.32
C LEU A 483 -0.91 -7.66 -5.86
N GLY A 484 -1.60 -6.78 -5.15
CA GLY A 484 -2.04 -7.04 -3.78
C GLY A 484 -3.18 -8.04 -3.69
N VAL A 485 -3.51 -8.43 -2.47
CA VAL A 485 -4.65 -9.29 -2.17
C VAL A 485 -5.93 -8.51 -2.45
N ALA A 486 -6.76 -9.04 -3.35
CA ALA A 486 -8.07 -8.45 -3.65
C ALA A 486 -9.10 -8.75 -2.53
N PRO A 487 -9.98 -7.79 -2.21
CA PRO A 487 -11.11 -8.03 -1.32
C PRO A 487 -12.13 -8.94 -2.00
N ASP A 488 -12.92 -9.65 -1.21
CA ASP A 488 -14.08 -10.41 -1.71
C ASP A 488 -15.27 -9.48 -1.95
N ILE A 489 -15.39 -8.41 -1.14
CA ILE A 489 -16.36 -7.33 -1.31
C ILE A 489 -15.61 -6.00 -1.45
N ALA A 490 -15.63 -5.43 -2.66
CA ALA A 490 -15.02 -4.14 -2.94
C ALA A 490 -15.85 -2.99 -2.34
N ALA A 491 -15.28 -2.32 -1.34
CA ALA A 491 -15.86 -1.16 -0.66
C ALA A 491 -14.78 -0.10 -0.36
N PRO A 492 -14.10 0.45 -1.40
CA PRO A 492 -13.02 1.41 -1.21
C PRO A 492 -13.56 2.74 -0.66
N MET A 493 -12.70 3.47 0.07
CA MET A 493 -12.96 4.86 0.41
C MET A 493 -12.98 5.71 -0.88
N THR A 494 -14.08 6.41 -1.13
CA THR A 494 -14.24 7.32 -2.28
C THR A 494 -14.26 8.77 -1.81
N ALA A 495 -14.05 9.72 -2.71
CA ALA A 495 -14.22 11.14 -2.43
C ALA A 495 -15.64 11.43 -1.93
N GLN A 496 -16.66 10.79 -2.52
CA GLN A 496 -18.06 10.93 -2.11
C GLN A 496 -18.26 10.48 -0.66
N ALA A 497 -17.79 9.26 -0.31
CA ALA A 497 -17.91 8.71 1.04
C ALA A 497 -17.16 9.56 2.06
N PHE A 498 -15.95 10.01 1.71
CA PHE A 498 -15.19 10.92 2.54
C PHE A 498 -15.95 12.22 2.81
N LEU A 499 -16.53 12.84 1.78
CA LEU A 499 -17.29 14.09 1.90
C LEU A 499 -18.57 13.91 2.74
N SER A 500 -19.25 12.77 2.65
CA SER A 500 -20.43 12.47 3.47
C SER A 500 -20.12 11.96 4.87
N GLY A 501 -18.84 11.70 5.18
CA GLY A 501 -18.42 11.12 6.46
C GLY A 501 -18.77 9.64 6.62
N GLY A 502 -18.98 8.93 5.51
CA GLY A 502 -19.27 7.50 5.50
C GLY A 502 -18.02 6.63 5.59
N ASP A 503 -18.21 5.36 5.93
CA ASP A 503 -17.17 4.33 5.92
C ASP A 503 -17.69 3.10 5.15
N PRO A 504 -17.48 3.05 3.82
CA PRO A 504 -18.06 2.00 2.98
C PRO A 504 -17.67 0.57 3.40
N ALA A 505 -16.44 0.37 3.87
CA ALA A 505 -15.96 -0.95 4.24
C ALA A 505 -16.56 -1.40 5.58
N LEU A 506 -16.63 -0.51 6.56
CA LEU A 506 -17.26 -0.82 7.85
C LEU A 506 -18.77 -0.99 7.68
N GLU A 507 -19.44 -0.14 6.89
CA GLU A 507 -20.87 -0.26 6.59
C GLU A 507 -21.19 -1.62 5.94
N ALA A 508 -20.40 -2.05 4.96
CA ALA A 508 -20.55 -3.37 4.34
C ALA A 508 -20.28 -4.52 5.32
N ALA A 509 -19.29 -4.39 6.21
CA ALA A 509 -19.01 -5.40 7.23
C ALA A 509 -20.14 -5.52 8.25
N LEU A 510 -20.73 -4.41 8.70
CA LEU A 510 -21.89 -4.41 9.61
C LEU A 510 -23.11 -5.04 8.95
N GLN A 511 -23.34 -4.81 7.65
CA GLN A 511 -24.40 -5.48 6.90
C GLN A 511 -24.18 -7.00 6.84
N LEU A 512 -22.95 -7.44 6.61
CA LEU A 512 -22.60 -8.87 6.60
C LEU A 512 -22.70 -9.49 8.01
N ALA A 513 -22.29 -8.77 9.04
CA ALA A 513 -22.38 -9.21 10.44
C ALA A 513 -23.83 -9.34 10.93
N ALA A 514 -24.76 -8.55 10.38
CA ALA A 514 -26.18 -8.64 10.74
C ALA A 514 -26.84 -9.98 10.33
N ILE A 515 -26.26 -10.68 9.35
CA ILE A 515 -26.73 -11.99 8.88
C ILE A 515 -26.36 -13.04 9.94
N PRO A 516 -27.29 -13.83 10.49
CA PRO A 516 -26.96 -14.87 11.48
C PRO A 516 -25.85 -15.81 10.98
N PHE A 517 -24.90 -16.12 11.86
CA PHE A 517 -23.89 -17.14 11.61
C PHE A 517 -24.37 -18.48 12.17
N THR A 518 -24.34 -19.52 11.35
CA THR A 518 -24.55 -20.91 11.79
C THR A 518 -23.21 -21.62 11.77
N ALA A 519 -22.67 -21.93 12.94
CA ALA A 519 -21.48 -22.77 13.05
C ALA A 519 -21.74 -24.13 12.37
N GLY A 520 -20.85 -24.55 11.47
CA GLY A 520 -20.99 -25.79 10.69
C GLY A 520 -21.55 -25.60 9.27
N THR A 521 -22.00 -24.40 8.89
CA THR A 521 -21.92 -24.00 7.48
C THR A 521 -20.54 -23.41 7.28
N ALA A 522 -19.63 -24.17 6.67
CA ALA A 522 -18.52 -23.55 5.94
C ALA A 522 -19.11 -22.38 5.13
N PRO A 523 -18.43 -21.22 5.00
CA PRO A 523 -18.81 -20.27 3.96
C PRO A 523 -19.00 -21.11 2.70
N ALA A 524 -20.20 -21.04 2.12
CA ALA A 524 -20.62 -21.90 1.02
C ALA A 524 -19.40 -22.13 0.14
N GLU A 525 -18.93 -23.39 0.10
CA GLU A 525 -17.71 -23.85 -0.56
C GLU A 525 -17.28 -22.76 -1.54
N ALA A 526 -16.20 -22.04 -1.24
CA ALA A 526 -15.54 -21.26 -2.27
C ALA A 526 -15.33 -22.27 -3.38
N ALA A 527 -16.14 -22.14 -4.44
CA ALA A 527 -16.20 -23.16 -5.47
C ALA A 527 -14.75 -23.42 -5.86
N PRO A 528 -14.34 -24.70 -5.98
CA PRO A 528 -12.97 -25.03 -6.36
C PRO A 528 -12.58 -24.10 -7.50
N GLN A 529 -11.42 -23.43 -7.39
CA GLN A 529 -10.90 -22.42 -8.32
C GLN A 529 -10.83 -22.99 -9.76
N GLY A 530 -12.00 -23.07 -10.38
CA GLY A 530 -12.30 -24.02 -11.45
C GLY A 530 -13.76 -23.96 -11.93
N GLU A 531 -14.73 -23.53 -11.11
CA GLU A 531 -16.08 -23.20 -11.61
C GLU A 531 -16.64 -21.89 -11.04
N ILE A 532 -16.62 -20.84 -11.86
CA ILE A 532 -17.29 -19.57 -11.55
C ILE A 532 -18.79 -19.84 -11.55
N ALA A 533 -19.52 -19.50 -10.50
CA ALA A 533 -20.94 -19.84 -10.46
C ALA A 533 -21.72 -19.16 -11.61
N PRO A 534 -22.71 -19.84 -12.22
CA PRO A 534 -23.28 -19.44 -13.50
C PRO A 534 -24.14 -18.18 -13.39
N LEU A 535 -24.08 -17.31 -14.40
CA LEU A 535 -24.97 -16.16 -14.53
C LEU A 535 -26.39 -16.62 -14.86
N SER A 536 -27.37 -15.92 -14.30
CA SER A 536 -28.79 -16.08 -14.59
C SER A 536 -29.44 -14.72 -14.80
N LEU A 537 -30.50 -14.67 -15.59
CA LEU A 537 -31.18 -13.42 -15.92
C LEU A 537 -31.81 -12.73 -14.69
N ALA A 538 -32.23 -13.50 -13.69
CA ALA A 538 -32.82 -12.98 -12.45
C ALA A 538 -31.89 -12.01 -11.73
N GLN A 539 -30.58 -12.22 -11.81
CA GLN A 539 -29.59 -11.37 -11.14
C GLN A 539 -29.49 -9.96 -11.76
N PHE A 540 -29.97 -9.78 -12.99
CA PHE A 540 -29.99 -8.50 -13.68
C PHE A 540 -31.26 -7.69 -13.39
N GLU A 541 -32.27 -8.28 -12.74
CA GLU A 541 -33.56 -7.65 -12.47
C GLU A 541 -33.45 -6.26 -11.80
N PRO A 542 -32.57 -6.03 -10.81
CA PRO A 542 -32.44 -4.71 -10.18
C PRO A 542 -32.05 -3.61 -11.17
N ALA A 543 -31.24 -3.94 -12.17
CA ALA A 543 -30.77 -3.01 -13.19
C ALA A 543 -31.78 -2.77 -14.33
N MET A 544 -32.87 -3.56 -14.40
CA MET A 544 -33.85 -3.48 -15.48
C MET A 544 -34.70 -2.20 -15.39
N GLY A 545 -35.16 -1.75 -16.55
CA GLY A 545 -36.00 -0.59 -16.73
C GLY A 545 -35.31 0.57 -17.45
N ALA A 546 -36.10 1.60 -17.71
CA ALA A 546 -35.64 2.87 -18.26
C ALA A 546 -35.21 3.84 -17.14
N GLY A 547 -34.82 5.05 -17.52
CA GLY A 547 -34.54 6.15 -16.59
C GLY A 547 -33.07 6.27 -16.18
N TRP A 548 -32.19 5.42 -16.69
CA TRP A 548 -30.76 5.54 -16.46
C TRP A 548 -30.20 6.76 -17.18
N THR A 549 -29.54 7.64 -16.43
CA THR A 549 -28.83 8.82 -16.96
C THR A 549 -27.37 8.74 -16.55
N GLY A 550 -26.47 9.12 -17.45
CA GLY A 550 -25.06 8.91 -17.20
C GLY A 550 -24.19 9.46 -18.31
N GLU A 551 -23.00 8.89 -18.42
CA GLU A 551 -22.03 9.24 -19.45
C GLU A 551 -21.32 8.00 -20.01
N LEU A 552 -20.85 8.16 -21.26
CA LEU A 552 -19.86 7.32 -21.89
C LEU A 552 -18.53 8.08 -21.89
N THR A 553 -17.56 7.59 -21.14
CA THR A 553 -16.16 8.01 -21.20
C THR A 553 -15.41 7.07 -22.12
N TYR A 554 -14.79 7.56 -23.20
CA TYR A 554 -14.05 6.73 -24.16
C TYR A 554 -12.72 7.36 -24.57
N THR A 555 -11.77 6.52 -24.99
CA THR A 555 -10.49 6.98 -25.50
C THR A 555 -10.64 7.42 -26.95
N ASP A 556 -10.40 8.70 -27.22
CA ASP A 556 -10.31 9.23 -28.58
C ASP A 556 -9.04 8.67 -29.24
N TYR A 557 -9.21 7.92 -30.34
CA TYR A 557 -8.10 7.28 -31.04
C TYR A 557 -7.20 8.26 -31.81
N GLY A 558 -7.67 9.47 -32.11
CA GLY A 558 -6.86 10.52 -32.73
C GLY A 558 -5.97 11.22 -31.72
N SER A 559 -6.47 11.50 -30.51
CA SER A 559 -5.74 12.26 -29.50
C SER A 559 -5.16 11.43 -28.35
N GLY A 560 -5.59 10.18 -28.18
CA GLY A 560 -5.24 9.30 -27.06
C GLY A 560 -5.80 9.73 -25.70
N LYS A 561 -6.73 10.69 -25.66
CA LYS A 561 -7.30 11.25 -24.43
C LYS A 561 -8.68 10.67 -24.16
N LEU A 562 -9.08 10.64 -22.89
CA LEU A 562 -10.45 10.29 -22.51
C LEU A 562 -11.39 11.47 -22.75
N VAL A 563 -12.54 11.18 -23.36
CA VAL A 563 -13.62 12.12 -23.65
C VAL A 563 -14.90 11.54 -23.07
N SER A 564 -15.67 12.36 -22.36
CA SER A 564 -16.96 11.98 -21.77
C SER A 564 -18.11 12.64 -22.50
N ILE A 565 -19.12 11.86 -22.87
CA ILE A 565 -20.36 12.35 -23.49
C ILE A 565 -21.57 11.86 -22.69
N PRO A 566 -22.61 12.70 -22.49
CA PRO A 566 -23.80 12.29 -21.76
C PRO A 566 -24.57 11.23 -22.53
N THR A 567 -25.11 10.24 -21.82
CA THR A 567 -25.90 9.15 -22.39
C THR A 567 -27.09 8.80 -21.49
N ARG A 568 -28.09 8.14 -22.08
CA ARG A 568 -29.17 7.47 -21.34
C ARG A 568 -29.22 6.00 -21.72
N MET A 569 -29.64 5.17 -20.78
CA MET A 569 -29.76 3.73 -20.99
C MET A 569 -31.15 3.21 -20.60
N GLU A 570 -31.57 2.16 -21.29
CA GLU A 570 -32.69 1.32 -20.90
C GLU A 570 -32.26 -0.14 -20.98
N LEU A 571 -32.51 -0.91 -19.93
CA LEU A 571 -32.30 -2.36 -19.90
C LEU A 571 -33.63 -3.09 -19.85
N SER A 572 -33.78 -4.15 -20.65
CA SER A 572 -34.96 -5.00 -20.63
C SER A 572 -34.61 -6.48 -20.80
N ALA A 573 -35.37 -7.35 -20.16
CA ALA A 573 -35.22 -8.79 -20.30
C ALA A 573 -35.90 -9.29 -21.59
N ARG A 574 -35.25 -10.21 -22.31
CA ARG A 574 -35.83 -10.94 -23.44
C ARG A 574 -35.61 -12.44 -23.29
N GLY A 575 -36.70 -13.18 -23.05
CA GLY A 575 -36.62 -14.62 -22.78
C GLY A 575 -35.86 -14.92 -21.48
N LYS A 576 -35.18 -16.07 -21.41
CA LYS A 576 -34.53 -16.54 -20.15
C LYS A 576 -33.05 -16.18 -20.00
N ARG A 577 -32.40 -15.66 -21.06
CA ARG A 577 -30.94 -15.50 -21.13
C ARG A 577 -30.46 -14.28 -21.91
N THR A 578 -31.36 -13.34 -22.22
CA THR A 578 -30.98 -12.16 -23.02
C THR A 578 -31.35 -10.90 -22.27
N VAL A 579 -30.38 -9.99 -22.17
CA VAL A 579 -30.56 -8.62 -21.68
C VAL A 579 -30.47 -7.72 -22.91
N ARG A 580 -31.57 -7.07 -23.28
CA ARG A 580 -31.57 -6.03 -24.30
C ARG A 580 -31.17 -4.71 -23.64
N TYR A 581 -30.33 -3.95 -24.32
CA TYR A 581 -29.97 -2.60 -23.91
C TYR A 581 -30.23 -1.63 -25.06
N ALA A 582 -30.68 -0.43 -24.73
CA ALA A 582 -30.79 0.69 -25.65
C ALA A 582 -30.03 1.89 -25.07
N ILE A 583 -29.20 2.53 -25.89
CA ILE A 583 -28.42 3.70 -25.52
C ILE A 583 -28.90 4.87 -26.37
N ALA A 584 -29.19 5.98 -25.71
CA ALA A 584 -29.54 7.23 -26.37
C ALA A 584 -28.52 8.33 -26.06
N TYR A 585 -28.16 9.10 -27.09
CA TYR A 585 -27.23 10.22 -27.01
C TYR A 585 -28.03 11.54 -27.12
N PRO A 586 -28.18 12.30 -26.02
CA PRO A 586 -28.91 13.56 -26.05
C PRO A 586 -28.32 14.54 -27.07
N GLY A 587 -29.14 15.00 -28.02
CA GLY A 587 -28.72 15.90 -29.09
C GLY A 587 -28.21 15.22 -30.36
N GLU A 588 -28.02 13.90 -30.35
CA GLU A 588 -27.50 13.13 -31.49
C GLU A 588 -28.31 11.84 -31.71
N SER A 589 -29.61 11.99 -31.99
CA SER A 589 -30.52 10.83 -32.09
C SER A 589 -30.15 9.81 -33.16
N SER A 590 -29.37 10.20 -34.18
CA SER A 590 -28.83 9.30 -35.21
C SER A 590 -27.80 8.31 -34.67
N ALA A 591 -27.16 8.61 -33.54
CA ALA A 591 -26.20 7.72 -32.88
C ALA A 591 -26.86 6.74 -31.88
N ASN A 592 -28.17 6.89 -31.62
CA ASN A 592 -28.89 5.99 -30.73
C ASN A 592 -28.77 4.54 -31.22
N SER A 593 -28.52 3.63 -30.30
CA SER A 593 -28.31 2.22 -30.60
C SER A 593 -29.13 1.33 -29.69
N SER A 594 -29.46 0.12 -30.18
CA SER A 594 -30.04 -0.92 -29.34
C SER A 594 -29.49 -2.27 -29.75
N ASP A 595 -29.10 -3.07 -28.77
CA ASP A 595 -28.53 -4.40 -29.00
C ASP A 595 -28.85 -5.31 -27.79
N SER A 596 -28.22 -6.47 -27.69
CA SER A 596 -28.51 -7.46 -26.67
C SER A 596 -27.30 -8.25 -26.22
N TRP A 597 -27.10 -8.34 -24.92
CA TRP A 597 -26.17 -9.28 -24.31
C TRP A 597 -26.86 -10.63 -24.06
N LYS A 598 -26.18 -11.71 -24.43
CA LYS A 598 -26.64 -13.08 -24.18
C LYS A 598 -25.82 -13.72 -23.09
N ILE A 599 -26.51 -14.37 -22.16
CA ILE A 599 -25.94 -15.28 -21.18
C ILE A 599 -25.76 -16.65 -21.84
N GLY A 600 -24.57 -17.25 -21.65
CA GLY A 600 -24.24 -18.62 -22.07
C GLY A 600 -25.28 -19.65 -21.61
N LYS A 601 -25.35 -20.80 -22.28
CA LYS A 601 -26.33 -21.85 -21.90
C LYS A 601 -26.06 -22.40 -20.50
N ASP A 602 -24.79 -22.47 -20.13
CA ASP A 602 -24.22 -22.86 -18.85
C ASP A 602 -24.05 -21.68 -17.88
N GLY A 603 -24.37 -20.44 -18.29
CA GLY A 603 -24.12 -19.25 -17.50
C GLY A 603 -22.64 -18.86 -17.36
N GLN A 604 -21.72 -19.52 -18.05
CA GLN A 604 -20.26 -19.31 -17.97
C GLN A 604 -19.73 -18.29 -18.98
N SER A 605 -20.62 -17.62 -19.72
CA SER A 605 -20.26 -16.56 -20.65
C SER A 605 -21.32 -15.49 -20.70
N PHE A 606 -20.90 -14.27 -21.03
CA PHE A 606 -21.78 -13.13 -21.22
C PHE A 606 -21.32 -12.32 -22.43
N ALA A 607 -22.27 -11.90 -23.26
CA ALA A 607 -21.99 -11.18 -24.50
C ALA A 607 -20.99 -11.89 -25.44
N GLY A 608 -20.94 -13.23 -25.38
CA GLY A 608 -20.03 -14.05 -26.19
C GLY A 608 -18.62 -14.20 -25.62
N MET A 609 -18.33 -13.63 -24.44
CA MET A 609 -17.03 -13.75 -23.77
C MET A 609 -17.13 -14.64 -22.52
N PRO A 610 -16.14 -15.53 -22.28
CA PRO A 610 -16.06 -16.32 -21.05
C PRO A 610 -16.02 -15.45 -19.79
N LEU A 611 -16.69 -15.92 -18.76
CA LEU A 611 -16.63 -15.36 -17.41
C LEU A 611 -15.26 -15.68 -16.80
N THR A 612 -14.64 -14.70 -16.13
CA THR A 612 -13.37 -14.89 -15.40
C THR A 612 -13.50 -14.61 -13.91
N SER A 613 -14.49 -13.83 -13.50
CA SER A 613 -14.84 -13.63 -12.09
C SER A 613 -16.27 -13.10 -11.95
N ARG A 614 -16.87 -13.27 -10.77
CA ARG A 614 -18.12 -12.61 -10.39
C ARG A 614 -18.26 -12.45 -8.87
N SER A 615 -19.14 -11.54 -8.46
CA SER A 615 -19.61 -11.41 -7.08
C SER A 615 -20.37 -12.65 -6.64
N ALA A 616 -20.37 -12.92 -5.34
CA ALA A 616 -21.08 -14.07 -4.77
C ALA A 616 -22.60 -14.03 -5.11
N PRO A 617 -23.27 -15.20 -5.22
CA PRO A 617 -24.71 -15.26 -5.42
C PRO A 617 -25.45 -14.40 -4.38
N GLY A 618 -26.42 -13.59 -4.82
CA GLY A 618 -27.22 -12.74 -3.93
C GLY A 618 -26.63 -11.36 -3.60
N VAL A 619 -25.36 -11.09 -3.94
CA VAL A 619 -24.73 -9.77 -3.75
C VAL A 619 -25.22 -8.79 -4.83
N GLN A 620 -25.59 -7.57 -4.42
CA GLN A 620 -25.95 -6.45 -5.28
C GLN A 620 -25.04 -5.24 -4.97
N PRO A 621 -24.59 -4.47 -5.97
CA PRO A 621 -24.79 -4.68 -7.41
C PRO A 621 -24.15 -5.99 -7.90
N LEU A 622 -24.76 -6.64 -8.90
CA LEU A 622 -24.18 -7.78 -9.58
C LEU A 622 -22.88 -7.32 -10.25
N GLN A 623 -21.73 -7.86 -9.81
CA GLN A 623 -20.44 -7.54 -10.40
C GLN A 623 -19.83 -8.77 -11.07
N PHE A 624 -19.32 -8.63 -12.29
CA PHE A 624 -18.60 -9.72 -12.95
C PHE A 624 -17.67 -9.24 -14.05
N VAL A 625 -16.71 -10.09 -14.41
CA VAL A 625 -15.71 -9.83 -15.44
C VAL A 625 -15.77 -10.92 -16.50
N THR A 626 -15.76 -10.53 -17.77
CA THR A 626 -15.54 -11.45 -18.89
C THR A 626 -14.26 -11.10 -19.63
N GLN A 627 -13.51 -12.10 -20.09
CA GLN A 627 -12.29 -11.88 -20.87
C GLN A 627 -12.20 -12.82 -22.07
N ALA A 628 -11.73 -12.30 -23.19
CA ALA A 628 -11.46 -13.08 -24.40
C ALA A 628 -10.42 -12.35 -25.26
N MET A 629 -9.69 -13.12 -26.07
CA MET A 629 -8.94 -12.54 -27.17
C MET A 629 -9.90 -11.98 -28.22
N GLY A 630 -9.60 -10.78 -28.70
CA GLY A 630 -10.35 -10.11 -29.75
C GLY A 630 -9.45 -9.15 -30.52
N GLU A 631 -10.07 -8.20 -31.21
CA GLU A 631 -9.37 -7.17 -31.98
C GLU A 631 -9.75 -5.79 -31.44
N ASP A 632 -8.74 -4.93 -31.26
CA ASP A 632 -8.92 -3.53 -30.91
C ASP A 632 -7.97 -2.66 -31.73
N ALA A 633 -8.50 -1.65 -32.41
CA ALA A 633 -7.74 -0.78 -33.32
C ALA A 633 -6.93 -1.55 -34.41
N GLY A 634 -7.53 -2.60 -35.00
CA GLY A 634 -6.87 -3.38 -36.05
C GLY A 634 -5.79 -4.34 -35.55
N ARG A 635 -5.65 -4.52 -34.22
CA ARG A 635 -4.62 -5.36 -33.60
C ARG A 635 -5.26 -6.39 -32.67
N PRO A 636 -4.72 -7.63 -32.62
CA PRO A 636 -5.12 -8.60 -31.60
C PRO A 636 -4.87 -8.05 -30.19
N ALA A 637 -5.85 -8.18 -29.30
CA ALA A 637 -5.75 -7.75 -27.91
C ALA A 637 -6.55 -8.69 -27.01
N LEU A 638 -6.10 -8.85 -25.76
CA LEU A 638 -6.93 -9.41 -24.71
C LEU A 638 -7.92 -8.33 -24.28
N ILE A 639 -9.21 -8.60 -24.43
CA ILE A 639 -10.29 -7.69 -24.05
C ILE A 639 -10.84 -8.13 -22.70
N ARG A 640 -10.95 -7.19 -21.76
CA ARG A 640 -11.57 -7.38 -20.44
C ARG A 640 -12.77 -6.47 -20.35
N MET A 641 -13.93 -7.07 -20.07
CA MET A 641 -15.15 -6.33 -19.77
C MET A 641 -15.49 -6.49 -18.30
N THR A 642 -15.69 -5.38 -17.59
CA THR A 642 -16.15 -5.38 -16.19
C THR A 642 -17.56 -4.81 -16.14
N TYR A 643 -18.48 -5.54 -15.54
CA TYR A 643 -19.88 -5.16 -15.38
C TYR A 643 -20.19 -5.01 -13.90
N ARG A 644 -20.89 -3.95 -13.53
CA ARG A 644 -21.43 -3.71 -12.20
C ARG A 644 -22.85 -3.17 -12.35
N LEU A 645 -23.84 -3.99 -12.05
CA LEU A 645 -25.24 -3.77 -12.41
C LEU A 645 -26.11 -3.85 -11.14
N GLY A 646 -26.67 -2.73 -10.70
CA GLY A 646 -27.49 -2.64 -9.49
C GLY A 646 -28.76 -1.81 -9.68
N ALA A 647 -29.47 -1.57 -8.58
CA ALA A 647 -30.75 -0.84 -8.61
C ALA A 647 -30.59 0.67 -8.86
N SER A 648 -29.48 1.24 -8.42
CA SER A 648 -29.14 2.68 -8.46
C SER A 648 -27.91 3.01 -9.30
N GLU A 649 -27.16 2.00 -9.76
CA GLU A 649 -25.95 2.20 -10.56
C GLU A 649 -25.78 1.12 -11.65
N ILE A 650 -25.27 1.53 -12.81
CA ILE A 650 -24.76 0.65 -13.85
C ILE A 650 -23.40 1.17 -14.30
N VAL A 651 -22.35 0.35 -14.15
CA VAL A 651 -21.02 0.61 -14.70
C VAL A 651 -20.62 -0.52 -15.63
N ILE A 652 -20.15 -0.17 -16.83
CA ILE A 652 -19.66 -1.12 -17.83
C ILE A 652 -18.35 -0.60 -18.39
N GLU A 653 -17.27 -1.33 -18.15
CA GLU A 653 -15.92 -0.96 -18.58
C GLU A 653 -15.37 -1.94 -19.60
N LYS A 654 -14.75 -1.41 -20.64
CA LYS A 654 -13.92 -2.13 -21.60
C LYS A 654 -12.48 -1.71 -21.40
N GLN A 655 -11.62 -2.67 -21.08
CA GLN A 655 -10.18 -2.52 -21.07
C GLN A 655 -9.54 -3.47 -22.08
N VAL A 656 -8.41 -3.08 -22.64
CA VAL A 656 -7.65 -3.92 -23.58
C VAL A 656 -6.19 -3.98 -23.19
N ARG A 657 -5.54 -5.10 -23.50
CA ARG A 657 -4.10 -5.29 -23.32
C ARG A 657 -3.54 -5.99 -24.55
N PHE A 658 -2.54 -5.40 -25.20
CA PHE A 658 -1.99 -5.95 -26.44
C PHE A 658 -0.89 -7.00 -26.18
N GLN A 659 -0.17 -6.87 -25.07
CA GLN A 659 0.84 -7.84 -24.62
C GLN A 659 0.69 -8.10 -23.12
N PRO A 660 0.93 -9.33 -22.62
CA PRO A 660 0.76 -9.67 -21.20
C PRO A 660 1.40 -8.69 -20.20
N GLU A 661 2.54 -8.13 -20.59
CA GLU A 661 3.40 -7.19 -19.86
C GLU A 661 2.95 -5.72 -19.93
N GLU A 662 2.05 -5.36 -20.84
CA GLU A 662 1.53 -4.00 -20.96
C GLU A 662 0.40 -3.73 -19.94
N PRO A 663 0.25 -2.49 -19.43
CA PRO A 663 -0.88 -2.13 -18.59
C PRO A 663 -2.21 -2.22 -19.36
N TRP A 664 -3.30 -2.45 -18.63
CA TRP A 664 -4.64 -2.41 -19.20
C TRP A 664 -5.00 -0.99 -19.63
N LEU A 665 -5.32 -0.83 -20.91
CA LEU A 665 -5.78 0.42 -21.49
C LEU A 665 -7.30 0.50 -21.40
N LEU A 666 -7.82 1.50 -20.68
CA LEU A 666 -9.25 1.79 -20.69
C LEU A 666 -9.65 2.26 -22.09
N ARG A 667 -10.65 1.62 -22.69
CA ARG A 667 -11.22 2.00 -24.00
C ARG A 667 -12.53 2.72 -23.87
N SER A 668 -13.39 2.23 -22.99
CA SER A 668 -14.66 2.86 -22.70
C SER A 668 -15.14 2.51 -21.31
N ARG A 669 -15.79 3.45 -20.64
CA ARG A 669 -16.54 3.27 -19.41
C ARG A 669 -17.89 3.93 -19.60
N TYR A 670 -18.95 3.14 -19.50
CA TYR A 670 -20.30 3.66 -19.27
C TYR A 670 -20.53 3.74 -17.76
N SER A 671 -21.06 4.86 -17.29
CA SER A 671 -21.44 5.06 -15.90
C SER A 671 -22.82 5.70 -15.84
N TYR A 672 -23.79 5.00 -15.26
CA TYR A 672 -25.17 5.46 -15.12
C TYR A 672 -25.64 5.40 -13.68
N SER A 673 -26.51 6.33 -13.33
CA SER A 673 -27.29 6.33 -12.10
C SER A 673 -28.79 6.47 -12.39
N ARG A 674 -29.60 6.02 -11.42
CA ARG A 674 -31.06 6.13 -11.45
C ARG A 674 -31.60 6.46 -10.07
#